data_AF-A0AAD8C6Q5-F1
#
_entry.id   AF-A0AAD8C6Q5-F1
#
_cell.length_a   1.000
_cell.length_b   1.000
_cell.length_c   1.000
_cell.angle_alpha   90.00
_cell.angle_beta   90.00
_cell.angle_gamma   90.00
#
_symmetry.space_group_name_H-M   'P 1'
#
loop_
_entity.id
_entity.type
_entity.pdbx_description
1 polymer ?
#
loop_
_entity_poly.entity_id
_entity_poly.type
_entity_poly.pdbx_seq_one_letter_code
_entity_poly.pdbx_strand_id
1 'polypeptide(L)'
;NNITVIEMAPRGRSSGHRSVHSGGSYVKKAIESMPDAMDRIWNLRDSLHDDYVKKRKPYAGELGIASYLPRQIPSYLLVRKLVEDFVDNFIVTNIPPDHQVQKKDLKRKKLNEKEKDWEKTSKLLTERAAVQLVAEELLLEVTSSMTKDIASEGIHQDLLFKRMSANMFIREAEAQATGVPRGRDPNDPAYDLITRTFYTLQKNRDNFKKHIWTHSQLTKLSGPPPPQIIQIVTPPVKAKKKKKVTKPPEAPVSAPKLTTVVHQPMEADVQLITYDHLHPVDLKSSDARPTDGASIKNQKFWNNVYERREAKYWSKLKPYVFILPMARRCLGVTVIRPSPDHMQLAVGMKSGDVVVYNTQVHPWRIVKIDCSQEAEGHVVHLAWSLDSSRLLAVKHSGTVTVWLTIGHPASKEHLRLMELTANETKVQPFSLLHLHTFNAAQGDLTLTEGPLVEQGSSRGQEKATLAAFFPSLTLFTTQHSLCTALQNGDVLKLDLETANTDTNLHKSPILLKPKIQTNVQVPNLVRQKIEAELLREHKHPIIHLDFVGNIGKMISVDRSGLICLWKYDKAQLSGFDWFLPEKKYQLKMSKISYVPSPEGRYKVLFTDRKGRTAHQGKIAQERKQAQRDLIRMNLSDPWHVVHGANELDTYIYEPPGGARNTTSVFHIVVRHRKTQQLSSYKTFLFQPVQVKCSRLLVVKQTPSGNNLVFILLFPAESPKSPHLTILVLDLQTMKLHNIRKDLDITVEEHDTLNEVKVFSADVTQTYGPTGSEYLFITLNGRLSCMSLNTGALTLCLDSLKKPQGKFSGLRVNKKLLTLTKYYQVASIGNFGALHAIMFDRDTPQLTVLRLEDENLPEETRQMTKAYQLWGGKSCPSELRVNPVDCSLPDMKHKEAEMRNLILSLLPPDEELSVKDREKEKNENYLSLTQKVRKQALLSDL
;
A
#
# COMPACT_ATOMS: atom_id res chain seq x y z
N ASN A 1 82.60 -2.86 11.82
CA ASN A 1 82.88 -4.16 11.20
C ASN A 1 81.78 -5.16 11.53
N ASN A 2 80.92 -5.38 10.54
CA ASN A 2 80.25 -6.61 10.13
C ASN A 2 79.36 -7.43 11.09
N ILE A 3 78.05 -7.26 10.81
CA ILE A 3 76.94 -8.23 10.66
C ILE A 3 76.39 -8.85 11.95
N THR A 4 75.24 -8.30 12.35
CA THR A 4 74.44 -8.62 13.54
C THR A 4 73.39 -9.70 13.29
N VAL A 5 73.42 -10.70 14.17
CA VAL A 5 72.37 -11.64 14.56
C VAL A 5 71.25 -10.89 15.29
N ILE A 6 69.97 -11.21 15.07
CA ILE A 6 68.92 -11.00 16.10
C ILE A 6 67.86 -12.12 16.06
N GLU A 7 67.72 -12.78 17.22
CA GLU A 7 66.64 -13.65 17.67
C GLU A 7 65.49 -12.88 18.36
N MET A 8 64.30 -13.50 18.31
CA MET A 8 63.17 -13.52 19.28
C MET A 8 62.47 -12.23 19.82
N ALA A 9 61.18 -12.13 19.41
CA ALA A 9 59.91 -11.63 20.01
C ALA A 9 59.87 -10.64 21.22
N PRO A 10 58.85 -9.74 21.25
CA PRO A 10 57.72 -9.95 22.19
C PRO A 10 56.32 -9.44 21.75
N ARG A 11 55.29 -9.83 22.52
CA ARG A 11 53.88 -9.39 22.44
C ARG A 11 53.67 -7.97 23.01
N GLY A 12 52.71 -7.22 22.45
CA GLY A 12 52.09 -6.03 23.08
C GLY A 12 50.82 -5.57 22.34
N ARG A 13 49.70 -5.43 23.06
CA ARG A 13 48.42 -4.86 22.57
C ARG A 13 48.46 -3.32 22.63
N SER A 14 47.94 -2.63 21.62
CA SER A 14 46.79 -1.69 21.72
C SER A 14 46.54 -0.94 20.40
N SER A 15 45.36 -0.32 20.34
CA SER A 15 44.55 0.14 19.21
C SER A 15 45.09 1.28 18.34
N GLY A 16 44.78 1.24 17.04
CA GLY A 16 44.75 2.40 16.15
C GLY A 16 43.90 2.14 14.90
N HIS A 17 42.67 2.68 14.87
CA HIS A 17 41.86 2.80 13.65
C HIS A 17 42.44 3.89 12.72
N ARG A 18 42.55 3.58 11.42
CA ARG A 18 42.43 4.41 10.17
C ARG A 18 43.26 3.72 9.07
N SER A 19 42.88 3.59 7.80
CA SER A 19 41.81 4.20 6.99
C SER A 19 41.62 3.42 5.67
N VAL A 20 40.35 3.25 5.26
CA VAL A 20 39.84 3.40 3.88
C VAL A 20 40.59 2.67 2.75
N HIS A 21 40.07 1.49 2.35
CA HIS A 21 40.37 0.89 1.06
C HIS A 21 39.68 1.69 -0.05
N SER A 22 40.42 2.60 -0.69
CA SER A 22 39.94 3.36 -1.84
C SER A 22 39.80 2.46 -3.08
N GLY A 23 38.85 2.78 -3.95
CA GLY A 23 38.61 2.05 -5.22
C GLY A 23 39.85 1.93 -6.12
N GLY A 24 40.89 2.75 -5.89
CA GLY A 24 42.17 2.64 -6.58
C GLY A 24 42.91 1.31 -6.33
N SER A 25 42.72 0.64 -5.18
CA SER A 25 43.41 -0.64 -4.92
C SER A 25 42.81 -1.80 -5.72
N TYR A 26 41.50 -1.75 -5.98
CA TYR A 26 40.80 -2.73 -6.83
C TYR A 26 41.16 -2.55 -8.30
N VAL A 27 41.25 -1.31 -8.77
CA VAL A 27 41.68 -1.01 -10.14
C VAL A 27 43.11 -1.47 -10.37
N LYS A 28 44.02 -1.26 -9.40
CA LYS A 28 45.39 -1.79 -9.49
C LYS A 28 45.44 -3.31 -9.58
N LYS A 29 44.67 -4.01 -8.74
CA LYS A 29 44.57 -5.48 -8.77
C LYS A 29 43.96 -6.01 -10.07
N ALA A 30 43.01 -5.27 -10.66
CA ALA A 30 42.42 -5.62 -11.95
C ALA A 30 43.41 -5.41 -13.10
N ILE A 31 44.18 -4.32 -13.08
CA ILE A 31 45.25 -4.05 -14.05
C ILE A 31 46.35 -5.12 -13.94
N GLU A 32 46.73 -5.51 -12.71
CA GLU A 32 47.74 -6.54 -12.46
C GLU A 32 47.31 -7.94 -12.91
N SER A 33 46.00 -8.22 -12.99
CA SER A 33 45.46 -9.53 -13.38
C SER A 33 44.97 -9.62 -14.84
N MET A 34 44.98 -8.50 -15.57
CA MET A 34 44.59 -8.47 -16.99
C MET A 34 45.49 -9.33 -17.89
N PRO A 35 46.83 -9.37 -17.74
CA PRO A 35 47.69 -10.19 -18.59
C PRO A 35 47.33 -11.68 -18.52
N ASP A 36 47.17 -12.23 -17.31
CA ASP A 36 46.78 -13.63 -17.09
C ASP A 36 45.38 -13.95 -17.61
N ALA A 37 44.49 -12.96 -17.65
CA ALA A 37 43.17 -13.12 -18.23
C ALA A 37 43.24 -13.13 -19.78
N MET A 38 44.10 -12.29 -20.36
CA MET A 38 44.38 -12.26 -21.79
C MET A 38 44.95 -13.60 -22.26
N ASP A 39 45.95 -14.14 -21.56
CA ASP A 39 46.58 -15.42 -21.91
C ASP A 39 45.60 -16.59 -21.81
N ARG A 40 44.70 -16.57 -20.81
CA ARG A 40 43.62 -17.56 -20.72
C ARG A 40 42.64 -17.47 -21.89
N ILE A 41 42.31 -16.26 -22.34
CA ILE A 41 41.41 -16.06 -23.49
C ILE A 41 42.08 -16.51 -24.79
N TRP A 42 43.37 -16.24 -24.97
CA TRP A 42 44.15 -16.72 -26.12
C TRP A 42 44.23 -18.25 -26.15
N ASN A 43 44.58 -18.89 -25.02
CA ASN A 43 44.60 -20.35 -24.90
C ASN A 43 43.22 -20.99 -25.15
N LEU A 44 42.14 -20.32 -24.72
CA LEU A 44 40.78 -20.79 -24.97
C LEU A 44 40.40 -20.66 -26.46
N ARG A 45 40.89 -19.60 -27.12
CA ARG A 45 40.64 -19.34 -28.54
C ARG A 45 41.37 -20.35 -29.42
N ASP A 46 42.62 -20.67 -29.10
CA ASP A 46 43.40 -21.68 -29.81
C ASP A 46 42.82 -23.08 -29.58
N SER A 47 42.44 -23.41 -28.34
CA SER A 47 41.75 -24.67 -28.04
C SER A 47 40.43 -24.80 -28.79
N LEU A 48 39.62 -23.73 -28.88
CA LEU A 48 38.37 -23.74 -29.66
C LEU A 48 38.61 -23.81 -31.16
N HIS A 49 39.70 -23.25 -31.67
CA HIS A 49 40.09 -23.34 -33.08
C HIS A 49 40.50 -24.77 -33.44
N ASP A 50 41.33 -25.42 -32.62
CA ASP A 50 41.72 -26.82 -32.79
C ASP A 50 40.51 -27.77 -32.72
N ASP A 51 39.58 -27.50 -31.81
CA ASP A 51 38.34 -28.26 -31.67
C ASP A 51 37.39 -28.06 -32.87
N TYR A 52 37.42 -26.87 -33.50
CA TYR A 52 36.68 -26.57 -34.71
C TYR A 52 37.29 -27.26 -35.94
N VAL A 53 38.62 -27.28 -36.06
CA VAL A 53 39.35 -27.97 -37.13
C VAL A 53 39.15 -29.49 -37.04
N LYS A 54 39.22 -30.08 -35.84
CA LYS A 54 38.95 -31.52 -35.61
C LYS A 54 37.51 -31.93 -35.96
N LYS A 55 36.53 -31.07 -35.72
CA LYS A 55 35.11 -31.36 -36.00
C LYS A 55 34.72 -31.21 -37.47
N ARG A 56 35.48 -30.44 -38.26
CA ARG A 56 35.20 -30.20 -39.68
C ARG A 56 35.91 -31.19 -40.61
N LYS A 57 36.89 -31.96 -40.13
CA LYS A 57 37.62 -32.98 -40.89
C LYS A 57 37.78 -34.27 -40.06
N PRO A 58 36.78 -35.18 -40.08
CA PRO A 58 36.84 -36.42 -39.29
C PRO A 58 37.77 -37.49 -39.88
N TYR A 59 38.26 -37.34 -41.12
CA TYR A 59 39.18 -38.28 -41.76
C TYR A 59 40.64 -37.77 -41.73
N ALA A 60 41.55 -38.53 -41.11
CA ALA A 60 42.95 -38.12 -40.92
C ALA A 60 43.92 -38.61 -42.03
N GLY A 61 43.48 -39.44 -42.98
CA GLY A 61 44.31 -39.91 -44.10
C GLY A 61 45.59 -40.62 -43.64
N GLU A 62 45.46 -41.87 -43.19
CA GLU A 62 46.55 -42.63 -42.54
C GLU A 62 47.73 -43.03 -43.46
N LEU A 63 47.64 -42.77 -44.77
CA LEU A 63 48.75 -42.93 -45.72
C LEU A 63 49.19 -41.55 -46.23
N GLY A 64 50.31 -41.07 -45.69
CA GLY A 64 50.87 -39.75 -46.00
C GLY A 64 51.39 -39.62 -47.44
N ILE A 65 51.60 -38.37 -47.87
CA ILE A 65 52.09 -38.01 -49.22
C ILE A 65 53.41 -38.73 -49.58
N ALA A 66 54.18 -39.14 -48.58
CA ALA A 66 55.44 -39.88 -48.74
C ALA A 66 55.29 -41.29 -49.35
N SER A 67 54.08 -41.86 -49.40
CA SER A 67 53.84 -43.20 -49.94
C SER A 67 53.68 -43.26 -51.46
N TYR A 68 53.66 -42.12 -52.16
CA TYR A 68 53.32 -42.03 -53.59
C TYR A 68 54.47 -41.48 -54.44
N LEU A 69 54.65 -42.04 -55.64
CA LEU A 69 55.68 -41.57 -56.58
C LEU A 69 55.31 -40.18 -57.15
N PRO A 70 56.28 -39.30 -57.47
CA PRO A 70 56.02 -37.91 -57.86
C PRO A 70 55.03 -37.71 -59.02
N ARG A 71 54.99 -38.66 -59.98
CA ARG A 71 54.06 -38.63 -61.12
C ARG A 71 52.60 -38.95 -60.73
N GLN A 72 52.37 -39.60 -59.59
CA GLN A 72 51.05 -40.03 -59.11
C GLN A 72 50.41 -39.02 -58.16
N ILE A 73 51.17 -38.02 -57.68
CA ILE A 73 50.72 -36.96 -56.76
C ILE A 73 49.53 -36.17 -57.32
N PRO A 74 49.48 -35.76 -58.61
CA PRO A 74 48.35 -34.99 -59.13
C PRO A 74 47.05 -35.80 -59.10
N SER A 75 47.11 -37.08 -59.47
CA SER A 75 45.96 -37.99 -59.45
C SER A 75 45.52 -38.32 -58.02
N TYR A 76 46.46 -38.50 -57.10
CA TYR A 76 46.17 -38.68 -55.68
C TYR A 76 45.44 -37.47 -55.08
N LEU A 77 45.93 -36.25 -55.34
CA LEU A 77 45.30 -35.02 -54.85
C LEU A 77 43.89 -34.84 -55.42
N LEU A 78 43.67 -35.19 -56.69
CA LEU A 78 42.37 -35.12 -57.33
C LEU A 78 41.37 -36.13 -56.73
N VAL A 79 41.78 -37.40 -56.61
CA VAL A 79 40.94 -38.47 -56.04
C VAL A 79 40.66 -38.21 -54.57
N ARG A 80 41.64 -37.73 -53.81
CA ARG A 80 41.46 -37.34 -52.41
C ARG A 80 40.42 -36.24 -52.27
N LYS A 81 40.48 -35.21 -53.10
CA LYS A 81 39.51 -34.10 -53.07
C LYS A 81 38.10 -34.57 -53.43
N LEU A 82 37.99 -35.46 -54.42
CA LEU A 82 36.74 -36.10 -54.81
C LEU A 82 36.15 -36.97 -53.69
N VAL A 83 36.99 -37.75 -53.00
CA VAL A 83 36.57 -38.60 -51.88
C VAL A 83 36.21 -37.77 -50.66
N GLU A 84 36.96 -36.70 -50.33
CA GLU A 84 36.61 -35.74 -49.27
C GLU A 84 35.24 -35.11 -49.55
N ASP A 85 35.00 -34.60 -50.77
CA ASP A 85 33.72 -33.98 -51.12
C ASP A 85 32.54 -34.97 -51.17
N PHE A 86 32.75 -36.22 -51.60
CA PHE A 86 31.69 -37.23 -51.65
C PHE A 86 31.38 -37.83 -50.28
N VAL A 87 32.40 -38.15 -49.49
CA VAL A 87 32.23 -38.77 -48.17
C VAL A 87 31.67 -37.76 -47.18
N ASP A 88 32.12 -36.50 -47.19
CA ASP A 88 31.58 -35.47 -46.30
C ASP A 88 30.13 -35.12 -46.68
N ASN A 89 29.78 -35.04 -47.98
CA ASN A 89 28.38 -34.88 -48.38
C ASN A 89 27.53 -36.10 -48.00
N PHE A 90 28.05 -37.32 -48.15
CA PHE A 90 27.33 -38.53 -47.80
C PHE A 90 27.06 -38.61 -46.28
N ILE A 91 28.04 -38.26 -45.45
CA ILE A 91 27.93 -38.21 -43.99
C ILE A 91 26.92 -37.14 -43.55
N VAL A 92 26.97 -35.93 -44.13
CA VAL A 92 26.04 -34.84 -43.80
C VAL A 92 24.60 -35.16 -44.22
N THR A 93 24.42 -35.89 -45.33
CA THR A 93 23.08 -36.15 -45.89
C THR A 93 22.40 -37.37 -45.27
N ASN A 94 23.16 -38.43 -44.92
CA ASN A 94 22.59 -39.72 -44.52
C ASN A 94 22.77 -40.10 -43.05
N ILE A 95 23.60 -39.38 -42.26
CA ILE A 95 23.73 -39.62 -40.82
C ILE A 95 22.88 -38.58 -40.07
N PRO A 96 21.78 -38.97 -39.40
CA PRO A 96 20.98 -38.01 -38.65
C PRO A 96 21.82 -37.37 -37.54
N PRO A 97 21.76 -36.05 -37.34
CA PRO A 97 22.54 -35.39 -36.30
C PRO A 97 22.03 -35.88 -34.95
N ASP A 98 22.97 -36.41 -34.17
CA ASP A 98 22.75 -36.91 -32.83
C ASP A 98 21.90 -35.92 -31.99
N HIS A 99 20.94 -36.40 -31.19
CA HIS A 99 19.90 -35.58 -30.53
C HIS A 99 20.48 -34.47 -29.63
N GLN A 100 21.76 -34.61 -29.25
CA GLN A 100 22.59 -33.65 -28.52
C GLN A 100 22.96 -32.40 -29.36
N VAL A 101 23.17 -32.54 -30.67
CA VAL A 101 23.59 -31.46 -31.57
C VAL A 101 22.43 -30.50 -31.86
N GLN A 102 21.23 -31.01 -32.13
CA GLN A 102 20.03 -30.18 -32.29
C GLN A 102 19.71 -29.38 -31.01
N LYS A 103 19.88 -29.97 -29.83
CA LYS A 103 19.69 -29.25 -28.55
C LYS A 103 20.73 -28.13 -28.35
N LYS A 104 21.97 -28.33 -28.80
CA LYS A 104 23.04 -27.32 -28.71
C LYS A 104 22.84 -26.20 -29.73
N ASP A 105 22.44 -26.50 -30.96
CA ASP A 105 22.15 -25.47 -31.97
C ASP A 105 20.89 -24.67 -31.64
N LEU A 106 19.85 -25.30 -31.09
CA LEU A 106 18.68 -24.59 -30.58
C LEU A 106 19.04 -23.69 -29.39
N LYS A 107 19.94 -24.15 -28.50
CA LYS A 107 20.48 -23.31 -27.42
C LYS A 107 21.30 -22.15 -27.96
N ARG A 108 22.12 -22.36 -28.99
CA ARG A 108 22.96 -21.32 -29.60
C ARG A 108 22.13 -20.27 -30.33
N LYS A 109 21.08 -20.68 -31.05
CA LYS A 109 20.10 -19.76 -31.66
C LYS A 109 19.35 -18.96 -30.60
N LYS A 110 18.87 -19.60 -29.53
CA LYS A 110 18.24 -18.92 -28.39
C LYS A 110 19.21 -17.97 -27.66
N LEU A 111 20.50 -18.27 -27.64
CA LEU A 111 21.51 -17.42 -27.01
C LEU A 111 21.80 -16.18 -27.86
N ASN A 112 21.93 -16.34 -29.19
CA ASN A 112 22.08 -15.22 -30.12
C ASN A 112 20.82 -14.34 -30.21
N GLU A 113 19.63 -14.92 -30.08
CA GLU A 113 18.37 -14.16 -29.96
C GLU A 113 18.35 -13.36 -28.65
N LYS A 114 18.74 -13.99 -27.54
CA LYS A 114 18.91 -13.30 -26.25
C LYS A 114 19.97 -12.21 -26.28
N GLU A 115 21.03 -12.38 -27.06
CA GLU A 115 22.11 -11.40 -27.19
C GLU A 115 21.66 -10.20 -28.03
N LYS A 116 20.87 -10.41 -29.09
CA LYS A 116 20.22 -9.34 -29.84
C LYS A 116 19.14 -8.61 -29.04
N ASP A 117 18.37 -9.33 -28.23
CA ASP A 117 17.42 -8.74 -27.30
C ASP A 117 18.13 -8.00 -26.17
N TRP A 118 19.29 -8.50 -25.72
CA TRP A 118 20.18 -7.82 -24.78
C TRP A 118 20.75 -6.53 -25.35
N GLU A 119 21.20 -6.51 -26.61
CA GLU A 119 21.67 -5.28 -27.27
C GLU A 119 20.56 -4.25 -27.45
N LYS A 120 19.34 -4.69 -27.80
CA LYS A 120 18.17 -3.81 -27.91
C LYS A 120 17.75 -3.26 -26.54
N THR A 121 17.68 -4.11 -25.53
CA THR A 121 17.37 -3.69 -24.16
C THR A 121 18.48 -2.82 -23.57
N SER A 122 19.75 -3.08 -23.89
CA SER A 122 20.89 -2.27 -23.50
C SER A 122 20.82 -0.88 -24.15
N LYS A 123 20.53 -0.79 -25.46
CA LYS A 123 20.29 0.50 -26.14
C LYS A 123 19.13 1.28 -25.54
N LEU A 124 18.01 0.61 -25.27
CA LEU A 124 16.85 1.22 -24.60
C LEU A 124 17.18 1.66 -23.17
N LEU A 125 18.01 0.92 -22.44
CA LEU A 125 18.48 1.29 -21.11
C LEU A 125 19.45 2.47 -21.15
N THR A 126 20.31 2.57 -22.16
CA THR A 126 21.19 3.73 -22.36
C THR A 126 20.43 4.97 -22.79
N GLU A 127 19.42 4.84 -23.67
CA GLU A 127 18.53 5.95 -24.04
C GLU A 127 17.71 6.42 -22.83
N ARG A 128 17.19 5.48 -22.03
CA ARG A 128 16.49 5.79 -20.78
C ARG A 128 17.40 6.46 -19.75
N ALA A 129 18.66 6.04 -19.66
CA ALA A 129 19.65 6.67 -18.79
C ALA A 129 20.00 8.09 -19.27
N ALA A 130 20.11 8.31 -20.58
CA ALA A 130 20.36 9.64 -21.14
C ALA A 130 19.19 10.61 -20.90
N VAL A 131 17.94 10.17 -21.14
CA VAL A 131 16.74 10.97 -20.85
C VAL A 131 16.63 11.29 -19.35
N GLN A 132 17.02 10.34 -18.51
CA GLN A 132 17.05 10.54 -17.06
C GLN A 132 18.09 11.59 -16.65
N LEU A 133 19.30 11.54 -17.20
CA LEU A 133 20.34 12.53 -16.91
C LEU A 133 19.90 13.95 -17.33
N VAL A 134 19.25 14.08 -18.48
CA VAL A 134 18.70 15.37 -18.95
C VAL A 134 17.57 15.86 -18.03
N ALA A 135 16.70 14.97 -17.57
CA ALA A 135 15.65 15.34 -16.62
C ALA A 135 16.20 15.74 -15.24
N GLU A 136 17.26 15.07 -14.77
CA GLU A 136 17.98 15.42 -13.54
C GLU A 136 18.68 16.79 -13.67
N GLU A 137 19.30 17.08 -14.82
CA GLU A 137 19.91 18.37 -15.11
C GLU A 137 18.88 19.51 -15.12
N LEU A 138 17.73 19.31 -15.78
CA LEU A 138 16.63 20.28 -15.77
C LEU A 138 16.05 20.48 -14.36
N LEU A 139 15.89 19.41 -13.58
CA LEU A 139 15.43 19.51 -12.19
C LEU A 139 16.43 20.27 -11.31
N LEU A 140 17.73 20.01 -11.47
CA LEU A 140 18.78 20.73 -10.75
C LEU A 140 18.82 22.22 -11.15
N GLU A 141 18.62 22.53 -12.43
CA GLU A 141 18.56 23.90 -12.91
C GLU A 141 17.34 24.66 -12.35
N VAL A 142 16.15 24.06 -12.43
CA VAL A 142 14.91 24.66 -11.92
C VAL A 142 14.96 24.81 -10.39
N THR A 143 15.42 23.79 -9.67
CA THR A 143 15.58 23.88 -8.21
C THR A 143 16.67 24.88 -7.81
N SER A 144 17.75 25.01 -8.58
CA SER A 144 18.76 26.05 -8.37
C SER A 144 18.20 27.46 -8.61
N SER A 145 17.38 27.66 -9.65
CA SER A 145 16.70 28.94 -9.89
C SER A 145 15.74 29.27 -8.75
N MET A 146 14.88 28.32 -8.38
CA MET A 146 13.89 28.51 -7.34
C MET A 146 14.53 28.77 -5.97
N THR A 147 15.62 28.08 -5.64
CA THR A 147 16.37 28.34 -4.39
C THR A 147 17.06 29.70 -4.38
N LYS A 148 17.55 30.19 -5.53
CA LYS A 148 18.05 31.57 -5.65
C LYS A 148 16.94 32.58 -5.45
N ASP A 149 15.75 32.34 -6.01
CA ASP A 149 14.60 33.24 -5.87
C ASP A 149 14.13 33.28 -4.41
N ILE A 150 13.96 32.12 -3.76
CA ILE A 150 13.61 32.01 -2.34
C ILE A 150 14.67 32.66 -1.45
N ALA A 151 15.96 32.47 -1.75
CA ALA A 151 17.02 33.12 -1.00
C ALA A 151 16.98 34.65 -1.17
N SER A 152 16.71 35.14 -2.39
CA SER A 152 16.57 36.57 -2.66
C SER A 152 15.36 37.16 -1.95
N GLU A 153 14.25 36.43 -1.90
CA GLU A 153 13.03 36.82 -1.18
C GLU A 153 13.25 36.80 0.33
N GLY A 154 13.93 35.78 0.86
CA GLY A 154 14.31 35.71 2.27
C GLY A 154 15.23 36.86 2.70
N ILE A 155 16.20 37.23 1.86
CA ILE A 155 17.05 38.41 2.07
C ILE A 155 16.19 39.69 2.02
N HIS A 156 15.25 39.78 1.09
CA HIS A 156 14.34 40.92 0.96
C HIS A 156 13.42 41.06 2.20
N GLN A 157 12.85 39.96 2.67
CA GLN A 157 12.01 39.92 3.87
C GLN A 157 12.82 40.27 5.13
N ASP A 158 14.04 39.74 5.29
CA ASP A 158 14.91 40.09 6.43
C ASP A 158 15.29 41.59 6.42
N LEU A 159 15.54 42.17 5.23
CA LEU A 159 15.75 43.62 5.08
C LEU A 159 14.48 44.42 5.42
N LEU A 160 13.29 43.96 5.00
CA LEU A 160 12.01 44.57 5.34
C LEU A 160 11.75 44.51 6.84
N PHE A 161 11.97 43.37 7.50
CA PHE A 161 11.82 43.22 8.95
C PHE A 161 12.79 44.10 9.72
N LYS A 162 14.05 44.21 9.28
CA LYS A 162 15.03 45.14 9.87
C LYS A 162 14.62 46.60 9.72
N ARG A 163 14.09 47.00 8.55
CA ARG A 163 13.57 48.36 8.33
C ARG A 163 12.31 48.63 9.16
N MET A 164 11.38 47.69 9.22
CA MET A 164 10.12 47.84 9.94
C MET A 164 10.36 47.90 11.46
N SER A 165 11.22 47.03 11.99
CA SER A 165 11.62 47.08 13.40
C SER A 165 12.38 48.36 13.74
N ALA A 166 13.33 48.79 12.91
CA ALA A 166 14.01 50.07 13.10
C ALA A 166 13.02 51.25 13.12
N ASN A 167 12.08 51.29 12.17
CA ASN A 167 11.04 52.32 12.13
C ASN A 167 10.12 52.27 13.36
N MET A 168 9.79 51.09 13.87
CA MET A 168 8.99 50.96 15.11
C MET A 168 9.75 51.50 16.32
N PHE A 169 11.04 51.15 16.48
CA PHE A 169 11.86 51.65 17.59
C PHE A 169 12.09 53.17 17.53
N ILE A 170 12.36 53.70 16.34
CA ILE A 170 12.52 55.14 16.12
C ILE A 170 11.20 55.85 16.46
N ARG A 171 10.05 55.34 15.98
CA ARG A 171 8.74 55.95 16.23
C ARG A 171 8.35 55.97 17.71
N GLU A 172 8.63 54.89 18.45
CA GLU A 172 8.40 54.85 19.90
C GLU A 172 9.33 55.81 20.65
N ALA A 173 10.62 55.87 20.27
CA ALA A 173 11.57 56.81 20.87
C ALA A 173 11.19 58.28 20.60
N GLU A 174 10.73 58.58 19.38
CA GLU A 174 10.22 59.90 18.99
C GLU A 174 8.94 60.25 19.76
N ALA A 175 8.01 59.30 19.90
CA ALA A 175 6.78 59.51 20.66
C ALA A 175 7.06 59.83 22.14
N GLN A 176 8.07 59.21 22.74
CA GLN A 176 8.49 59.51 24.11
C GLN A 176 9.26 60.84 24.22
N ALA A 177 10.09 61.19 23.25
CA ALA A 177 10.87 62.42 23.28
C ALA A 177 10.03 63.68 23.00
N THR A 178 9.03 63.58 22.12
CA THR A 178 8.18 64.71 21.70
C THR A 178 6.86 64.78 22.47
N GLY A 179 6.46 63.71 23.16
CA GLY A 179 5.18 63.61 23.88
C GLY A 179 3.95 63.47 22.97
N VAL A 180 4.14 63.35 21.65
CA VAL A 180 3.04 63.27 20.66
C VAL A 180 2.90 61.81 20.15
N PRO A 181 1.76 61.13 20.38
CA PRO A 181 1.59 59.71 20.07
C PRO A 181 1.54 59.39 18.58
N ARG A 182 1.36 60.40 17.71
CA ARG A 182 1.31 60.20 16.25
C ARG A 182 2.68 60.23 15.56
N GLY A 183 3.73 60.73 16.22
CA GLY A 183 5.13 60.69 15.77
C GLY A 183 5.31 60.86 14.27
N ARG A 184 5.37 62.13 13.80
CA ARG A 184 5.99 62.59 12.53
C ARG A 184 5.58 64.05 12.25
N ASP A 185 6.48 64.98 12.56
CA ASP A 185 6.55 66.29 11.90
C ASP A 185 7.97 66.44 11.32
N PRO A 186 8.15 66.53 9.98
CA PRO A 186 9.47 66.56 9.33
C PRO A 186 10.39 67.72 9.74
N ASN A 187 9.85 68.73 10.42
CA ASN A 187 10.58 69.95 10.81
C ASN A 187 11.07 69.97 12.27
N ASP A 188 10.85 68.90 13.04
CA ASP A 188 11.25 68.85 14.46
C ASP A 188 12.77 68.58 14.61
N PRO A 189 13.56 69.44 15.27
CA PRO A 189 14.99 69.19 15.49
C PRO A 189 15.30 67.94 16.34
N ALA A 190 14.35 67.40 17.10
CA ALA A 190 14.51 66.12 17.80
C ALA A 190 14.60 64.92 16.85
N TYR A 191 14.04 65.05 15.64
CA TYR A 191 14.02 64.02 14.58
C TYR A 191 15.42 63.62 14.12
N ASP A 192 16.23 64.62 13.75
CA ASP A 192 17.59 64.42 13.26
C ASP A 192 18.48 63.82 14.35
N LEU A 193 18.24 64.18 15.62
CA LEU A 193 19.04 63.68 16.73
C LEU A 193 18.77 62.19 17.01
N ILE A 194 17.50 61.79 17.10
CA ILE A 194 17.10 60.40 17.43
C ILE A 194 17.41 59.45 16.28
N THR A 195 17.09 59.85 15.05
CA THR A 195 17.37 59.04 13.86
C THR A 195 18.88 58.86 13.66
N ARG A 196 19.67 59.94 13.81
CA ARG A 196 21.12 59.88 13.68
C ARG A 196 21.76 59.08 14.81
N THR A 197 21.31 59.22 16.06
CA THR A 197 21.83 58.42 17.17
C THR A 197 21.50 56.94 17.01
N PHE A 198 20.29 56.58 16.59
CA PHE A 198 19.90 55.19 16.32
C PHE A 198 20.80 54.54 15.26
N TYR A 199 20.99 55.18 14.10
CA TYR A 199 21.85 54.63 13.05
C TYR A 199 23.33 54.62 13.45
N THR A 200 23.78 55.56 14.30
CA THR A 200 25.14 55.56 14.84
C THR A 200 25.35 54.40 15.81
N LEU A 201 24.39 54.12 16.69
CA LEU A 201 24.41 52.97 17.60
C LEU A 201 24.33 51.63 16.84
N GLN A 202 23.51 51.56 15.79
CA GLN A 202 23.42 50.39 14.92
C GLN A 202 24.74 50.14 14.18
N LYS A 203 25.34 51.18 13.60
CA LYS A 203 26.65 51.10 12.93
C LYS A 203 27.74 50.67 13.90
N ASN A 204 27.73 51.17 15.13
CA ASN A 204 28.67 50.75 16.17
C ASN A 204 28.45 49.27 16.53
N ARG A 205 27.22 48.84 16.79
CA ARG A 205 26.87 47.42 17.04
C ARG A 205 27.37 46.51 15.92
N ASP A 206 27.12 46.89 14.67
CA ASP A 206 27.46 46.07 13.50
C ASP A 206 28.98 46.03 13.26
N ASN A 207 29.72 47.10 13.57
CA ASN A 207 31.18 47.14 13.55
C ASN A 207 31.83 46.23 14.62
N PHE A 208 31.21 46.11 15.80
CA PHE A 208 31.71 45.25 16.89
C PHE A 208 31.30 43.77 16.76
N LYS A 209 30.48 43.40 15.74
CA LYS A 209 29.91 42.05 15.57
C LYS A 209 30.71 41.09 14.66
N LYS A 210 31.99 41.37 14.36
CA LYS A 210 32.84 40.53 13.47
C LYS A 210 33.08 39.08 13.95
N HIS A 211 32.67 38.76 15.18
CA HIS A 211 32.72 37.45 15.87
C HIS A 211 31.98 36.23 15.27
N ILE A 212 30.75 36.41 14.77
CA ILE A 212 29.76 35.30 14.87
C ILE A 212 29.22 34.91 13.48
N TRP A 213 29.78 33.79 13.00
CA TRP A 213 29.27 32.83 12.00
C TRP A 213 29.07 33.31 10.55
N THR A 214 30.00 32.90 9.67
CA THR A 214 29.82 32.87 8.22
C THR A 214 29.99 31.43 7.71
N HIS A 215 28.88 30.77 7.40
CA HIS A 215 28.84 29.57 6.57
C HIS A 215 28.06 29.88 5.30
N SER A 216 28.68 30.61 4.38
CA SER A 216 28.27 30.66 2.97
C SER A 216 29.50 30.99 2.12
N GLN A 217 30.09 29.97 1.51
CA GLN A 217 31.17 30.13 0.55
C GLN A 217 30.62 30.76 -0.74
N LEU A 218 31.26 31.83 -1.22
CA LEU A 218 31.04 32.38 -2.56
C LEU A 218 31.66 31.44 -3.61
N THR A 219 30.84 30.87 -4.50
CA THR A 219 31.29 30.19 -5.72
C THR A 219 31.26 31.15 -6.91
N LYS A 220 32.43 31.40 -7.51
CA LYS A 220 32.57 32.01 -8.84
C LYS A 220 32.39 30.94 -9.91
N LEU A 221 31.43 31.11 -10.82
CA LEU A 221 31.24 30.25 -12.00
C LEU A 221 31.93 30.87 -13.23
N SER A 222 32.82 30.09 -13.85
CA SER A 222 33.43 30.33 -15.16
C SER A 222 32.99 29.17 -16.07
N GLY A 223 32.35 29.47 -17.22
CA GLY A 223 31.84 28.46 -18.16
C GLY A 223 32.79 28.21 -19.34
N PRO A 224 32.89 26.98 -19.88
CA PRO A 224 33.63 26.69 -21.12
C PRO A 224 32.74 26.77 -22.39
N PRO A 225 33.33 26.92 -23.59
CA PRO A 225 32.62 27.20 -24.85
C PRO A 225 32.12 25.94 -25.58
N PRO A 226 31.18 26.07 -26.54
CA PRO A 226 30.50 24.94 -27.19
C PRO A 226 31.33 24.27 -28.32
N PRO A 227 31.19 22.93 -28.53
CA PRO A 227 31.87 22.21 -29.61
C PRO A 227 31.07 22.14 -30.93
N GLN A 228 31.82 22.06 -32.03
CA GLN A 228 31.39 22.06 -33.43
C GLN A 228 30.78 20.71 -33.89
N ILE A 229 29.85 20.76 -34.85
CA ILE A 229 29.15 19.61 -35.44
C ILE A 229 29.86 19.15 -36.73
N ILE A 230 30.18 17.85 -36.81
CA ILE A 230 30.67 17.16 -38.02
C ILE A 230 29.50 16.44 -38.70
N GLN A 231 29.29 16.69 -39.99
CA GLN A 231 28.29 16.02 -40.83
C GLN A 231 28.77 14.64 -41.32
N ILE A 232 27.88 13.64 -41.31
CA ILE A 232 28.09 12.36 -42.02
C ILE A 232 26.92 12.11 -42.98
N VAL A 233 27.29 11.86 -44.24
CA VAL A 233 26.47 11.61 -45.42
C VAL A 233 25.91 10.18 -45.43
N THR A 234 24.69 9.97 -45.92
CA THR A 234 24.16 8.65 -46.31
C THR A 234 23.59 8.66 -47.74
N PRO A 235 23.81 7.60 -48.55
CA PRO A 235 23.11 7.38 -49.82
C PRO A 235 21.98 6.32 -49.70
N PRO A 236 21.11 6.17 -50.73
CA PRO A 236 19.69 5.81 -50.54
C PRO A 236 19.34 4.33 -50.79
N VAL A 237 18.24 3.87 -50.16
CA VAL A 237 17.64 2.53 -50.37
C VAL A 237 16.33 2.62 -51.16
N LYS A 238 16.20 1.74 -52.16
CA LYS A 238 15.06 1.58 -53.07
C LYS A 238 13.89 0.81 -52.44
N ALA A 239 12.67 1.18 -52.86
CA ALA A 239 11.39 0.59 -52.48
C ALA A 239 10.99 -0.66 -53.32
N LYS A 240 10.10 -1.49 -52.75
CA LYS A 240 9.03 -2.35 -53.34
C LYS A 240 8.65 -3.44 -52.30
N LYS A 241 7.46 -4.02 -52.17
CA LYS A 241 6.08 -3.88 -52.69
C LYS A 241 5.20 -4.76 -51.77
N LYS A 242 3.96 -4.34 -51.49
CA LYS A 242 2.95 -5.10 -50.72
C LYS A 242 2.34 -6.27 -51.52
N LYS A 243 1.94 -7.35 -50.83
CA LYS A 243 0.84 -8.25 -51.26
C LYS A 243 0.02 -8.75 -50.07
N LYS A 244 -1.31 -8.77 -50.30
CA LYS A 244 -2.44 -9.18 -49.43
C LYS A 244 -2.44 -10.68 -49.11
N VAL A 245 -2.99 -11.05 -47.95
CA VAL A 245 -3.59 -12.39 -47.70
C VAL A 245 -4.90 -12.24 -46.92
N THR A 246 -5.88 -13.02 -47.34
CA THR A 246 -7.32 -13.09 -47.04
C THR A 246 -7.66 -14.06 -45.89
N LYS A 247 -8.78 -13.82 -45.20
CA LYS A 247 -9.43 -14.70 -44.20
C LYS A 247 -10.33 -15.77 -44.85
N PRO A 248 -10.51 -16.93 -44.18
CA PRO A 248 -11.79 -17.68 -44.17
C PRO A 248 -12.29 -18.03 -42.73
N PRO A 249 -13.51 -18.60 -42.57
CA PRO A 249 -14.47 -18.24 -41.52
C PRO A 249 -14.76 -19.29 -40.41
N GLU A 250 -15.52 -18.84 -39.41
CA GLU A 250 -16.00 -19.52 -38.20
C GLU A 250 -17.13 -20.54 -38.44
N ALA A 251 -17.19 -21.55 -37.56
CA ALA A 251 -18.35 -22.44 -37.36
C ALA A 251 -18.74 -22.49 -35.86
N PRO A 252 -20.03 -22.71 -35.52
CA PRO A 252 -20.57 -22.49 -34.17
C PRO A 252 -20.61 -23.78 -33.33
N VAL A 253 -20.44 -23.65 -32.01
CA VAL A 253 -20.72 -24.74 -31.05
C VAL A 253 -21.60 -24.20 -29.92
N SER A 254 -22.75 -24.86 -29.76
CA SER A 254 -23.84 -24.62 -28.82
C SER A 254 -23.47 -24.83 -27.35
N ALA A 255 -23.84 -23.90 -26.48
CA ALA A 255 -23.81 -24.05 -25.02
C ALA A 255 -25.18 -24.51 -24.47
N PRO A 256 -25.23 -25.40 -23.45
CA PRO A 256 -26.47 -25.88 -22.87
C PRO A 256 -27.09 -24.87 -21.89
N LYS A 257 -28.43 -24.80 -21.92
CA LYS A 257 -29.30 -23.93 -21.12
C LYS A 257 -29.16 -24.21 -19.62
N LEU A 258 -28.83 -23.18 -18.84
CA LEU A 258 -29.00 -23.16 -17.38
C LEU A 258 -30.38 -22.60 -17.03
N THR A 259 -31.05 -23.31 -16.14
CA THR A 259 -32.32 -22.98 -15.50
C THR A 259 -32.18 -21.70 -14.67
N THR A 260 -33.03 -20.72 -14.96
CA THR A 260 -33.14 -19.44 -14.29
C THR A 260 -33.52 -19.59 -12.82
N VAL A 261 -32.56 -19.29 -11.93
CA VAL A 261 -32.83 -18.90 -10.55
C VAL A 261 -33.19 -17.42 -10.56
N VAL A 262 -34.33 -17.07 -9.95
CA VAL A 262 -34.82 -15.69 -9.83
C VAL A 262 -33.83 -14.88 -8.99
N HIS A 263 -32.94 -14.14 -9.65
CA HIS A 263 -32.19 -13.06 -9.03
C HIS A 263 -33.00 -11.76 -9.15
N GLN A 264 -32.99 -10.96 -8.09
CA GLN A 264 -33.38 -9.56 -8.17
C GLN A 264 -32.63 -8.91 -9.34
N PRO A 265 -33.27 -8.08 -10.18
CA PRO A 265 -32.61 -7.49 -11.34
C PRO A 265 -31.47 -6.59 -10.86
N MET A 266 -30.24 -7.09 -11.00
CA MET A 266 -29.03 -6.28 -10.81
C MET A 266 -28.93 -5.36 -12.03
N GLU A 267 -28.71 -4.07 -11.81
CA GLU A 267 -28.46 -3.11 -12.89
C GLU A 267 -27.25 -3.58 -13.72
N ALA A 268 -27.34 -3.48 -15.06
CA ALA A 268 -26.40 -4.14 -15.99
C ALA A 268 -24.91 -3.73 -15.80
N ASP A 269 -24.66 -2.60 -15.13
CA ASP A 269 -23.34 -2.01 -14.96
C ASP A 269 -22.66 -2.36 -13.60
N VAL A 270 -23.32 -3.14 -12.74
CA VAL A 270 -22.79 -3.50 -11.42
C VAL A 270 -21.99 -4.81 -11.47
N GLN A 271 -20.73 -4.80 -11.04
CA GLN A 271 -19.88 -5.99 -10.99
C GLN A 271 -20.02 -6.73 -9.65
N LEU A 272 -20.39 -8.00 -9.67
CA LEU A 272 -20.53 -8.80 -8.44
C LEU A 272 -19.17 -9.33 -7.96
N ILE A 273 -18.78 -8.95 -6.74
CA ILE A 273 -17.62 -9.50 -6.05
C ILE A 273 -18.07 -10.73 -5.25
N THR A 274 -17.60 -11.91 -5.66
CA THR A 274 -17.87 -13.19 -4.99
C THR A 274 -16.64 -13.66 -4.23
N TYR A 275 -16.85 -14.35 -3.10
CA TYR A 275 -15.76 -14.91 -2.27
C TYR A 275 -15.94 -16.41 -2.00
N ASP A 276 -16.93 -17.06 -2.62
CA ASP A 276 -17.18 -18.50 -2.45
C ASP A 276 -15.98 -19.36 -2.91
N HIS A 277 -15.16 -18.83 -3.83
CA HIS A 277 -13.93 -19.46 -4.31
C HIS A 277 -12.75 -19.39 -3.32
N LEU A 278 -12.85 -18.57 -2.27
CA LEU A 278 -11.82 -18.44 -1.24
C LEU A 278 -12.08 -19.43 -0.11
N HIS A 279 -11.15 -20.36 0.07
CA HIS A 279 -11.15 -21.25 1.23
C HIS A 279 -10.69 -20.52 2.50
N PRO A 280 -11.33 -20.75 3.66
CA PRO A 280 -10.88 -20.21 4.94
C PRO A 280 -9.43 -20.59 5.24
N VAL A 281 -8.62 -19.63 5.72
CA VAL A 281 -7.19 -19.80 5.97
C VAL A 281 -6.90 -20.97 6.92
N ASP A 282 -7.67 -21.13 8.00
CA ASP A 282 -7.48 -22.20 8.99
C ASP A 282 -7.70 -23.61 8.44
N LEU A 283 -8.41 -23.71 7.31
CA LEU A 283 -8.71 -24.98 6.64
C LEU A 283 -7.68 -25.32 5.55
N LYS A 284 -6.85 -24.36 5.13
CA LYS A 284 -5.85 -24.59 4.09
C LYS A 284 -4.73 -25.50 4.60
N SER A 285 -4.37 -26.50 3.80
CA SER A 285 -3.18 -27.31 4.10
C SER A 285 -1.90 -26.49 3.91
N SER A 286 -1.13 -26.34 4.99
CA SER A 286 0.19 -25.68 4.97
C SER A 286 1.26 -26.55 4.30
N ASP A 287 1.02 -27.85 4.18
CA ASP A 287 1.93 -28.80 3.56
C ASP A 287 1.71 -28.92 2.04
N ALA A 288 2.83 -28.99 1.32
CA ALA A 288 2.84 -29.25 -0.11
C ALA A 288 2.37 -30.68 -0.41
N ARG A 289 1.43 -30.82 -1.35
CA ARG A 289 0.93 -32.14 -1.77
C ARG A 289 1.85 -32.72 -2.84
N PRO A 290 1.95 -34.05 -2.98
CA PRO A 290 2.76 -34.67 -4.04
C PRO A 290 2.38 -34.19 -5.44
N THR A 291 1.08 -33.96 -5.68
CA THR A 291 0.52 -33.52 -6.96
C THR A 291 0.70 -32.01 -7.24
N ASP A 292 1.14 -31.21 -6.27
CA ASP A 292 1.31 -29.78 -6.47
C ASP A 292 2.47 -29.49 -7.44
N GLY A 293 2.27 -28.54 -8.35
CA GLY A 293 3.33 -28.05 -9.25
C GLY A 293 4.46 -27.35 -8.48
N ALA A 294 5.67 -27.30 -9.05
CA ALA A 294 6.86 -26.74 -8.39
C ALA A 294 6.65 -25.31 -7.86
N SER A 295 5.94 -24.46 -8.62
CA SER A 295 5.62 -23.09 -8.21
C SER A 295 4.72 -23.04 -6.98
N ILE A 296 3.67 -23.87 -6.92
CA ILE A 296 2.73 -23.94 -5.80
C ILE A 296 3.43 -24.49 -4.56
N LYS A 297 4.29 -25.50 -4.73
CA LYS A 297 5.12 -26.04 -3.66
C LYS A 297 6.03 -24.98 -3.04
N ASN A 298 6.69 -24.18 -3.88
CA ASN A 298 7.54 -23.09 -3.42
C ASN A 298 6.73 -22.00 -2.70
N GLN A 299 5.56 -21.62 -3.22
CA GLN A 299 4.67 -20.65 -2.58
C GLN A 299 4.19 -21.14 -1.22
N LYS A 300 3.69 -22.38 -1.10
CA LYS A 300 3.27 -22.96 0.17
C LYS A 300 4.41 -23.03 1.18
N PHE A 301 5.62 -23.39 0.72
CA PHE A 301 6.81 -23.40 1.55
C PHE A 301 7.11 -22.02 2.15
N TRP A 302 7.18 -20.98 1.31
CA TRP A 302 7.47 -19.62 1.79
C TRP A 302 6.32 -19.04 2.63
N ASN A 303 5.05 -19.35 2.32
CA ASN A 303 3.92 -18.99 3.18
C ASN A 303 4.11 -19.54 4.59
N ASN A 304 4.42 -20.84 4.71
CA ASN A 304 4.60 -21.52 5.98
C ASN A 304 5.83 -20.99 6.75
N VAL A 305 6.94 -20.72 6.03
CA VAL A 305 8.14 -20.12 6.64
C VAL A 305 7.85 -18.72 7.17
N TYR A 306 7.18 -17.88 6.38
CA TYR A 306 6.81 -16.52 6.76
C TYR A 306 5.86 -16.52 7.96
N GLU A 307 4.77 -17.30 7.91
CA GLU A 307 3.78 -17.41 8.99
C GLU A 307 4.42 -17.86 10.31
N ARG A 308 5.28 -18.89 10.30
CA ARG A 308 5.98 -19.35 11.50
C ARG A 308 6.93 -18.29 12.07
N ARG A 309 7.63 -17.57 11.20
CA ARG A 309 8.56 -16.51 11.62
C ARG A 309 7.80 -15.29 12.15
N GLU A 310 6.69 -14.93 11.53
CA GLU A 310 5.79 -13.88 11.98
C GLU A 310 5.27 -14.20 13.38
N ALA A 311 4.72 -15.40 13.60
CA ALA A 311 4.25 -15.83 14.91
C ALA A 311 5.37 -15.80 15.97
N LYS A 312 6.57 -16.31 15.63
CA LYS A 312 7.73 -16.27 16.53
C LYS A 312 8.16 -14.84 16.85
N TYR A 313 8.16 -13.96 15.86
CA TYR A 313 8.50 -12.55 16.02
C TYR A 313 7.50 -11.85 16.95
N TRP A 314 6.20 -12.10 16.76
CA TRP A 314 5.14 -11.59 17.64
C TRP A 314 5.25 -12.11 19.07
N SER A 315 5.65 -13.37 19.27
CA SER A 315 5.81 -13.96 20.60
C SER A 315 6.82 -13.24 21.49
N LYS A 316 7.70 -12.43 20.89
CA LYS A 316 8.75 -11.66 21.56
C LYS A 316 8.40 -10.19 21.77
N LEU A 317 7.25 -9.72 21.28
CA LEU A 317 6.77 -8.38 21.57
C LEU A 317 6.35 -8.29 23.04
N LYS A 318 6.63 -7.16 23.68
CA LYS A 318 6.27 -6.96 25.09
C LYS A 318 5.05 -6.06 25.24
N PRO A 319 3.98 -6.56 25.89
CA PRO A 319 2.78 -5.77 26.13
C PRO A 319 2.93 -4.90 27.39
N TYR A 320 2.68 -3.61 27.25
CA TYR A 320 2.52 -2.65 28.34
C TYR A 320 1.13 -2.04 28.30
N VAL A 321 0.46 -1.99 29.44
CA VAL A 321 -0.90 -1.40 29.54
C VAL A 321 -0.83 -0.17 30.43
N PHE A 322 -1.35 0.95 29.93
CA PHE A 322 -1.55 2.17 30.71
C PHE A 322 -2.93 2.77 30.45
N ILE A 323 -3.42 3.55 31.41
CA ILE A 323 -4.76 4.16 31.36
C ILE A 323 -4.60 5.67 31.30
N LEU A 324 -5.31 6.31 30.37
CA LEU A 324 -5.42 7.76 30.29
C LEU A 324 -6.82 8.16 30.82
N PRO A 325 -6.91 8.73 32.04
CA PRO A 325 -8.16 9.24 32.55
C PRO A 325 -8.59 10.49 31.76
N MET A 326 -9.90 10.66 31.62
CA MET A 326 -10.49 11.88 31.03
C MET A 326 -11.29 12.65 32.07
N ALA A 327 -11.60 13.91 31.76
CA ALA A 327 -12.40 14.76 32.63
C ALA A 327 -13.80 14.16 32.87
N ARG A 328 -14.38 14.40 34.05
CA ARG A 328 -15.68 13.83 34.42
C ARG A 328 -16.81 14.27 33.49
N ARG A 329 -16.72 15.47 32.92
CA ARG A 329 -17.67 16.03 31.93
C ARG A 329 -17.83 15.15 30.69
N CYS A 330 -16.78 14.42 30.28
CA CYS A 330 -16.76 13.71 29.01
C CYS A 330 -17.80 12.57 28.95
N LEU A 331 -18.21 12.02 30.12
CA LEU A 331 -19.11 10.87 30.34
C LEU A 331 -18.64 9.54 29.72
N GLY A 332 -18.02 9.57 28.54
CA GLY A 332 -17.39 8.44 27.87
C GLY A 332 -16.98 8.77 26.43
N VAL A 333 -16.30 7.82 25.79
CA VAL A 333 -15.66 8.01 24.49
C VAL A 333 -16.43 7.30 23.40
N THR A 334 -16.69 8.00 22.30
CA THR A 334 -17.58 7.50 21.24
C THR A 334 -16.85 7.14 19.95
N VAL A 335 -15.81 7.89 19.62
CA VAL A 335 -15.00 7.68 18.42
C VAL A 335 -13.58 8.18 18.64
N ILE A 336 -12.62 7.51 18.00
CA ILE A 336 -11.22 7.88 18.01
C ILE A 336 -10.70 7.83 16.57
N ARG A 337 -9.86 8.79 16.18
CA ARG A 337 -9.19 8.78 14.87
C ARG A 337 -7.75 9.31 15.01
N PRO A 338 -6.73 8.50 14.68
CA PRO A 338 -5.36 9.01 14.57
C PRO A 338 -5.23 9.97 13.40
N SER A 339 -4.32 10.93 13.52
CA SER A 339 -3.88 11.74 12.39
C SER A 339 -3.16 10.85 11.35
N PRO A 340 -3.09 11.27 10.07
CA PRO A 340 -2.45 10.48 9.01
C PRO A 340 -0.97 10.15 9.27
N ASP A 341 -0.27 11.01 10.00
CA ASP A 341 1.11 10.81 10.46
C ASP A 341 1.21 9.99 11.76
N HIS A 342 0.08 9.63 12.38
CA HIS A 342 -0.02 8.91 13.65
C HIS A 342 0.67 9.58 14.84
N MET A 343 0.94 10.89 14.73
CA MET A 343 1.58 11.66 15.80
C MET A 343 0.55 12.30 16.74
N GLN A 344 -0.68 12.49 16.27
CA GLN A 344 -1.80 13.02 17.04
C GLN A 344 -2.97 12.04 17.07
N LEU A 345 -3.77 12.14 18.11
CA LEU A 345 -4.97 11.32 18.28
C LEU A 345 -6.16 12.19 18.64
N ALA A 346 -7.15 12.27 17.75
CA ALA A 346 -8.43 12.91 18.06
C ALA A 346 -9.38 11.92 18.74
N VAL A 347 -10.05 12.39 19.78
CA VAL A 347 -10.98 11.64 20.62
C VAL A 347 -12.28 12.44 20.71
N GLY A 348 -13.37 11.82 20.26
CA GLY A 348 -14.72 12.39 20.29
C GLY A 348 -15.56 11.77 21.41
N MET A 349 -16.32 12.61 22.10
CA MET A 349 -16.96 12.24 23.37
C MET A 349 -18.48 12.14 23.27
N LYS A 350 -19.08 11.49 24.28
CA LYS A 350 -20.54 11.41 24.44
C LYS A 350 -21.17 12.77 24.70
N SER A 351 -20.43 13.66 25.37
CA SER A 351 -20.81 15.07 25.58
C SER A 351 -20.76 15.94 24.32
N GLY A 352 -20.20 15.44 23.21
CA GLY A 352 -19.97 16.22 21.99
C GLY A 352 -18.62 16.95 21.96
N ASP A 353 -17.85 16.90 23.05
CA ASP A 353 -16.51 17.49 23.14
C ASP A 353 -15.48 16.72 22.29
N VAL A 354 -14.44 17.42 21.82
CA VAL A 354 -13.34 16.85 21.03
C VAL A 354 -11.99 17.21 21.67
N VAL A 355 -11.15 16.20 21.86
CA VAL A 355 -9.82 16.36 22.46
C VAL A 355 -8.77 15.73 21.57
N VAL A 356 -7.61 16.38 21.44
CA VAL A 356 -6.46 15.86 20.70
C VAL A 356 -5.30 15.59 21.64
N TYR A 357 -4.81 14.36 21.63
CA TYR A 357 -3.59 13.95 22.31
C TYR A 357 -2.39 14.04 21.38
N ASN A 358 -1.24 14.47 21.93
CA ASN A 358 0.06 14.24 21.33
C ASN A 358 0.57 12.87 21.79
N THR A 359 0.78 11.98 20.82
CA THR A 359 1.22 10.61 21.05
C THR A 359 2.74 10.46 21.06
N GLN A 360 3.49 11.55 20.77
CA GLN A 360 4.95 11.61 20.80
C GLN A 360 5.55 11.62 22.20
N VAL A 361 4.78 12.08 23.18
CA VAL A 361 5.25 12.26 24.55
C VAL A 361 4.62 11.17 25.39
N HIS A 362 5.40 10.49 26.24
CA HIS A 362 4.87 9.55 27.22
C HIS A 362 4.91 10.16 28.63
N PRO A 363 3.81 10.14 29.40
CA PRO A 363 2.47 9.74 28.99
C PRO A 363 1.87 10.70 27.96
N TRP A 364 0.93 10.22 27.13
CA TRP A 364 0.27 11.04 26.10
C TRP A 364 -0.42 12.24 26.72
N ARG A 365 -0.25 13.41 26.10
CA ARG A 365 -0.73 14.68 26.65
C ARG A 365 -1.78 15.31 25.76
N ILE A 366 -2.78 15.92 26.37
CA ILE A 366 -3.76 16.73 25.65
C ILE A 366 -3.07 18.00 25.15
N VAL A 367 -3.14 18.24 23.84
CA VAL A 367 -2.57 19.41 23.19
C VAL A 367 -3.62 20.33 22.58
N LYS A 368 -4.79 19.80 22.21
CA LYS A 368 -5.87 20.61 21.64
C LYS A 368 -7.23 20.20 22.20
N ILE A 369 -8.12 21.16 22.41
CA ILE A 369 -9.47 20.96 22.95
C ILE A 369 -10.52 21.80 22.23
N ASP A 370 -11.70 21.22 22.05
CA ASP A 370 -12.95 21.90 21.71
C ASP A 370 -14.03 21.40 22.66
N CYS A 371 -14.67 22.33 23.37
CA CYS A 371 -15.74 22.04 24.32
C CYS A 371 -17.07 22.42 23.67
N SER A 372 -17.93 21.43 23.42
CA SER A 372 -19.25 21.67 22.86
C SER A 372 -20.09 22.48 23.83
N GLN A 373 -20.66 23.58 23.35
CA GLN A 373 -21.64 24.39 24.10
C GLN A 373 -23.05 23.80 24.02
N GLU A 374 -23.32 23.00 22.98
CA GLU A 374 -24.61 22.33 22.77
C GLU A 374 -24.73 21.10 23.69
N ALA A 375 -25.86 20.99 24.39
CA ALA A 375 -26.15 19.91 25.33
C ALA A 375 -26.44 18.56 24.65
N GLU A 376 -26.76 18.55 23.36
CA GLU A 376 -27.25 17.37 22.66
C GLU A 376 -26.44 17.06 21.39
N GLY A 377 -25.66 15.98 21.43
CA GLY A 377 -25.06 15.41 20.24
C GLY A 377 -23.69 14.78 20.50
N HIS A 378 -23.66 13.47 20.74
CA HIS A 378 -22.40 12.76 20.80
C HIS A 378 -21.71 12.72 19.44
N VAL A 379 -20.38 12.71 19.45
CA VAL A 379 -19.58 12.62 18.22
C VAL A 379 -19.71 11.22 17.62
N VAL A 380 -20.08 11.13 16.34
CA VAL A 380 -20.23 9.84 15.63
C VAL A 380 -19.09 9.56 14.67
N HIS A 381 -18.43 10.59 14.15
CA HIS A 381 -17.35 10.46 13.20
C HIS A 381 -16.31 11.57 13.37
N LEU A 382 -15.04 11.23 13.09
CA LEU A 382 -13.91 12.15 13.06
C LEU A 382 -13.07 11.87 11.81
N ALA A 383 -12.60 12.92 11.16
CA ALA A 383 -11.71 12.83 10.00
C ALA A 383 -10.64 13.93 10.06
N TRP A 384 -9.42 13.58 9.68
CA TRP A 384 -8.29 14.49 9.59
C TRP A 384 -8.04 14.86 8.12
N SER A 385 -7.53 16.07 7.88
CA SER A 385 -6.87 16.36 6.62
C SER A 385 -5.54 15.60 6.53
N LEU A 386 -5.08 15.35 5.31
CA LEU A 386 -3.88 14.57 4.99
C LEU A 386 -2.61 15.15 5.63
N ASP A 387 -2.54 16.48 5.73
CA ASP A 387 -1.46 17.25 6.35
C ASP A 387 -1.63 17.43 7.88
N SER A 388 -2.65 16.82 8.48
CA SER A 388 -3.01 16.98 9.90
C SER A 388 -3.32 18.42 10.34
N SER A 389 -3.51 19.36 9.41
CA SER A 389 -3.74 20.78 9.72
C SER A 389 -5.21 21.08 10.06
N ARG A 390 -6.14 20.23 9.63
CA ARG A 390 -7.58 20.37 9.86
C ARG A 390 -8.17 19.10 10.46
N LEU A 391 -9.19 19.31 11.28
CA LEU A 391 -9.96 18.25 11.90
C LEU A 391 -11.45 18.50 11.63
N LEU A 392 -12.19 17.45 11.38
CA LEU A 392 -13.63 17.47 11.20
C LEU A 392 -14.29 16.51 12.18
N ALA A 393 -15.45 16.90 12.71
CA ALA A 393 -16.34 16.03 13.47
C ALA A 393 -17.75 16.05 12.89
N VAL A 394 -18.41 14.88 12.91
CA VAL A 394 -19.84 14.75 12.68
C VAL A 394 -20.49 14.35 14.00
N LYS A 395 -21.52 15.10 14.43
CA LYS A 395 -22.33 14.79 15.61
C LYS A 395 -23.55 13.95 15.21
N HIS A 396 -24.13 13.21 16.16
CA HIS A 396 -25.34 12.41 15.93
C HIS A 396 -26.55 13.22 15.42
N SER A 397 -26.60 14.53 15.73
CA SER A 397 -27.59 15.46 15.19
C SER A 397 -27.51 15.63 13.66
N GLY A 398 -26.39 15.26 13.04
CA GLY A 398 -26.06 15.57 11.66
C GLY A 398 -25.26 16.87 11.50
N THR A 399 -24.89 17.53 12.60
CA THR A 399 -24.02 18.71 12.58
C THR A 399 -22.60 18.31 12.19
N VAL A 400 -22.01 19.01 11.20
CA VAL A 400 -20.62 18.84 10.77
C VAL A 400 -19.83 20.07 11.17
N THR A 401 -18.82 19.90 12.02
CA THR A 401 -17.94 21.00 12.46
C THR A 401 -16.52 20.78 11.95
N VAL A 402 -15.91 21.83 11.43
CA VAL A 402 -14.56 21.84 10.87
C VAL A 402 -13.70 22.83 11.65
N TRP A 403 -12.49 22.41 12.01
CA TRP A 403 -11.52 23.24 12.72
C TRP A 403 -10.16 23.25 12.02
N LEU A 404 -9.42 24.35 12.19
CA LEU A 404 -7.97 24.37 12.07
C LEU A 404 -7.36 23.85 13.38
N THR A 405 -6.30 23.07 13.23
CA THR A 405 -5.59 22.50 14.38
C THR A 405 -4.51 23.44 14.91
N ILE A 406 -4.23 24.54 14.20
CA ILE A 406 -3.48 25.70 14.69
C ILE A 406 -4.48 26.57 15.46
N GLY A 407 -4.23 26.75 16.75
CA GLY A 407 -5.17 27.38 17.66
C GLY A 407 -4.52 28.43 18.56
N HIS A 408 -5.36 29.12 19.32
CA HIS A 408 -4.94 29.99 20.42
C HIS A 408 -4.87 29.19 21.73
N PRO A 409 -4.09 29.63 22.73
CA PRO A 409 -4.09 28.99 24.04
C PRO A 409 -5.51 28.83 24.57
N ALA A 410 -5.84 27.64 25.09
CA ALA A 410 -7.19 27.35 25.53
C ALA A 410 -7.64 28.29 26.66
N SER A 411 -8.90 28.72 26.62
CA SER A 411 -9.45 29.61 27.65
C SER A 411 -9.38 28.95 29.04
N LYS A 412 -9.29 29.77 30.10
CA LYS A 412 -9.30 29.28 31.49
C LYS A 412 -10.56 28.46 31.80
N GLU A 413 -11.68 28.79 31.16
CA GLU A 413 -12.94 28.05 31.27
C GLU A 413 -12.83 26.66 30.65
N HIS A 414 -12.32 26.55 29.41
CA HIS A 414 -12.12 25.25 28.75
C HIS A 414 -11.14 24.36 29.54
N LEU A 415 -10.06 24.93 30.08
CA LEU A 415 -9.13 24.19 30.94
C LEU A 415 -9.80 23.66 32.21
N ARG A 416 -10.61 24.49 32.88
CA ARG A 416 -11.37 24.08 34.07
C ARG A 416 -12.37 22.98 33.76
N LEU A 417 -13.11 23.12 32.67
CA LEU A 417 -14.09 22.11 32.21
C LEU A 417 -13.43 20.76 31.91
N MET A 418 -12.20 20.79 31.40
CA MET A 418 -11.41 19.60 31.08
C MET A 418 -10.53 19.12 32.25
N GLU A 419 -10.69 19.71 33.44
CA GLU A 419 -9.92 19.37 34.65
C GLU A 419 -8.39 19.44 34.44
N LEU A 420 -7.93 20.32 33.53
CA LEU A 420 -6.52 20.47 33.19
C LEU A 420 -5.90 21.57 34.07
N THR A 421 -4.91 21.19 34.88
CA THR A 421 -4.10 22.14 35.66
C THR A 421 -2.86 22.56 34.87
N ALA A 422 -2.56 23.86 34.86
CA ALA A 422 -1.41 24.40 34.12
C ALA A 422 -0.03 24.02 34.69
N ASN A 423 0.02 23.19 35.75
CA ASN A 423 1.08 23.29 36.75
C ASN A 423 2.19 22.22 36.72
N GLU A 424 2.18 21.23 35.83
CA GLU A 424 3.25 20.21 35.85
C GLU A 424 4.24 20.28 34.68
N THR A 425 3.88 20.92 33.56
CA THR A 425 4.68 20.82 32.32
C THR A 425 4.93 22.13 31.56
N LYS A 426 4.52 23.28 32.11
CA LYS A 426 4.64 24.63 31.50
C LYS A 426 4.01 24.81 30.10
N VAL A 427 3.39 23.79 29.50
CA VAL A 427 2.78 23.87 28.16
C VAL A 427 1.27 23.72 28.28
N GLN A 428 0.54 24.80 27.97
CA GLN A 428 -0.92 24.85 27.97
C GLN A 428 -1.48 24.30 26.65
N PRO A 429 -2.57 23.52 26.66
CA PRO A 429 -3.21 23.08 25.42
C PRO A 429 -3.85 24.27 24.68
N PHE A 430 -4.04 24.10 23.39
CA PHE A 430 -4.66 25.08 22.51
C PHE A 430 -6.15 24.77 22.32
N SER A 431 -6.97 25.79 22.07
CA SER A 431 -8.33 25.57 21.57
C SER A 431 -8.31 25.38 20.06
N LEU A 432 -9.06 24.39 19.56
CA LEU A 432 -9.22 24.21 18.12
C LEU A 432 -9.88 25.46 17.51
N LEU A 433 -9.31 25.98 16.43
CA LEU A 433 -9.80 27.20 15.80
C LEU A 433 -10.96 26.83 14.88
N HIS A 434 -12.15 27.31 15.22
CA HIS A 434 -13.36 27.07 14.44
C HIS A 434 -13.26 27.63 13.02
N LEU A 435 -13.59 26.82 12.00
CA LEU A 435 -13.69 27.25 10.61
C LEU A 435 -15.15 27.35 10.16
N HIS A 436 -15.87 26.23 10.21
CA HIS A 436 -17.24 26.11 9.67
C HIS A 436 -18.06 25.13 10.49
N THR A 437 -19.35 25.41 10.68
CA THR A 437 -20.34 24.47 11.23
C THR A 437 -21.52 24.37 10.28
N PHE A 438 -21.84 23.18 9.79
CA PHE A 438 -23.03 22.91 9.00
C PHE A 438 -24.06 22.21 9.87
N ASN A 439 -25.19 22.86 10.14
CA ASN A 439 -26.28 22.27 10.91
C ASN A 439 -27.34 21.66 9.98
N ALA A 440 -27.43 20.33 9.98
CA ALA A 440 -28.42 19.59 9.19
C ALA A 440 -29.87 19.99 9.52
N ALA A 441 -30.19 20.28 10.79
CA ALA A 441 -31.54 20.69 11.20
C ALA A 441 -31.91 22.10 10.69
N GLN A 442 -30.91 22.93 10.39
CA GLN A 442 -31.10 24.23 9.75
C GLN A 442 -31.11 24.11 8.22
N GLY A 443 -30.93 22.91 7.64
CA GLY A 443 -30.83 22.72 6.20
C GLY A 443 -29.53 23.22 5.59
N ASP A 444 -28.46 23.38 6.36
CA ASP A 444 -27.17 23.86 5.84
C ASP A 444 -26.50 22.89 4.85
N LEU A 445 -26.95 21.64 4.83
CA LEU A 445 -26.52 20.60 3.90
C LEU A 445 -27.53 20.34 2.79
N THR A 446 -28.42 21.29 2.53
CA THR A 446 -29.35 21.25 1.39
C THR A 446 -28.94 22.29 0.35
N LEU A 447 -29.08 21.93 -0.93
CA LEU A 447 -28.83 22.85 -2.02
C LEU A 447 -29.98 23.87 -2.05
N THR A 448 -29.63 25.16 -1.95
CA THR A 448 -30.59 26.27 -1.91
C THR A 448 -30.61 27.08 -3.20
N GLU A 449 -29.47 27.18 -3.89
CA GLU A 449 -29.34 27.93 -5.14
C GLU A 449 -28.55 27.12 -6.19
N GLY A 450 -28.79 27.43 -7.46
CA GLY A 450 -28.07 26.88 -8.61
C GLY A 450 -28.85 25.86 -9.44
N PRO A 451 -28.24 25.38 -10.53
CA PRO A 451 -28.91 24.55 -11.56
C PRO A 451 -29.59 23.29 -11.02
N LEU A 452 -29.00 22.65 -10.00
CA LEU A 452 -29.55 21.43 -9.40
C LEU A 452 -30.86 21.69 -8.65
N VAL A 453 -31.04 22.88 -8.08
CA VAL A 453 -32.28 23.27 -7.39
C VAL A 453 -33.37 23.58 -8.41
N GLU A 454 -33.03 24.31 -9.48
CA GLU A 454 -33.94 24.62 -10.59
C GLU A 454 -34.48 23.36 -11.28
N GLN A 455 -33.66 22.31 -11.37
CA GLN A 455 -34.03 21.01 -11.92
C GLN A 455 -34.83 20.12 -10.94
N GLY A 456 -35.07 20.56 -9.69
CA GLY A 456 -35.75 19.76 -8.67
C GLY A 456 -34.91 18.58 -8.15
N SER A 457 -33.58 18.63 -8.29
CA SER A 457 -32.67 17.55 -7.91
C SER A 457 -32.29 17.57 -6.43
N SER A 458 -32.55 18.69 -5.75
CA SER A 458 -32.37 18.84 -4.31
C SER A 458 -33.41 17.99 -3.56
N ARG A 459 -32.93 17.10 -2.68
CA ARG A 459 -33.78 16.35 -1.76
C ARG A 459 -33.93 17.15 -0.46
N GLY A 460 -34.94 16.83 0.34
CA GLY A 460 -35.23 17.53 1.60
C GLY A 460 -34.07 17.54 2.60
N GLN A 461 -34.32 18.07 3.80
CA GLN A 461 -33.30 18.14 4.85
C GLN A 461 -32.87 16.73 5.29
N GLU A 462 -31.58 16.43 5.14
CA GLU A 462 -30.98 15.14 5.46
C GLU A 462 -29.83 15.29 6.44
N LYS A 463 -29.66 14.30 7.31
CA LYS A 463 -28.58 14.27 8.30
C LYS A 463 -27.28 13.80 7.67
N ALA A 464 -26.17 14.45 8.01
CA ALA A 464 -24.84 13.94 7.71
C ALA A 464 -24.56 12.66 8.51
N THR A 465 -24.04 11.63 7.85
CA THR A 465 -23.60 10.38 8.51
C THR A 465 -22.09 10.29 8.64
N LEU A 466 -21.36 10.74 7.61
CA LEU A 466 -19.90 10.68 7.50
C LEU A 466 -19.39 11.88 6.72
N ALA A 467 -18.13 12.25 6.92
CA ALA A 467 -17.47 13.22 6.07
C ALA A 467 -15.96 12.98 6.03
N ALA A 468 -15.34 13.30 4.90
CA ALA A 468 -13.90 13.17 4.68
C ALA A 468 -13.36 14.37 3.89
N PHE A 469 -12.11 14.76 4.11
CA PHE A 469 -11.49 15.82 3.31
C PHE A 469 -11.19 15.32 1.91
N PHE A 470 -11.65 16.06 0.91
CA PHE A 470 -11.40 15.73 -0.49
C PHE A 470 -9.93 16.07 -0.84
N PRO A 471 -9.19 15.22 -1.58
CA PRO A 471 -7.78 15.43 -1.93
C PRO A 471 -7.62 16.45 -3.06
N SER A 472 -8.24 17.63 -2.91
CA SER A 472 -7.94 18.84 -3.68
C SER A 472 -6.83 19.59 -2.95
N LEU A 473 -5.58 19.40 -3.42
CA LEU A 473 -4.40 19.90 -2.72
C LEU A 473 -3.91 21.21 -3.35
N THR A 474 -3.65 22.19 -2.50
CA THR A 474 -2.89 23.39 -2.88
C THR A 474 -1.39 23.10 -2.94
N LEU A 475 -0.60 24.10 -3.33
CA LEU A 475 0.86 24.06 -3.24
C LEU A 475 1.38 23.70 -1.84
N PHE A 476 0.68 24.12 -0.78
CA PHE A 476 1.03 23.81 0.61
C PHE A 476 0.40 22.52 1.13
N THR A 477 -0.18 21.70 0.26
CA THR A 477 -0.86 20.43 0.59
C THR A 477 -2.09 20.55 1.49
N THR A 478 -2.58 21.77 1.70
CA THR A 478 -3.80 22.02 2.46
C THR A 478 -5.03 21.59 1.66
N GLN A 479 -5.98 20.92 2.34
CA GLN A 479 -7.24 20.48 1.75
C GLN A 479 -8.38 21.46 2.04
N HIS A 480 -8.96 22.01 0.99
CA HIS A 480 -9.99 23.04 1.09
C HIS A 480 -11.40 22.54 0.80
N SER A 481 -11.55 21.36 0.22
CA SER A 481 -12.85 20.75 -0.01
C SER A 481 -13.08 19.57 0.93
N LEU A 482 -14.34 19.33 1.29
CA LEU A 482 -14.75 18.14 2.03
C LEU A 482 -15.89 17.44 1.30
N CYS A 483 -16.03 16.14 1.50
CA CYS A 483 -17.17 15.36 1.05
C CYS A 483 -17.97 14.90 2.26
N THR A 484 -19.25 15.24 2.31
CA THR A 484 -20.19 14.82 3.36
C THR A 484 -21.20 13.85 2.77
N ALA A 485 -21.31 12.66 3.35
CA ALA A 485 -22.33 11.68 3.03
C ALA A 485 -23.60 11.95 3.85
N LEU A 486 -24.74 11.92 3.17
CA LEU A 486 -26.07 12.12 3.75
C LEU A 486 -26.77 10.78 4.02
N GLN A 487 -27.76 10.81 4.91
CA GLN A 487 -28.52 9.63 5.30
C GLN A 487 -29.25 8.94 4.13
N ASN A 488 -29.63 9.71 3.11
CA ASN A 488 -30.28 9.20 1.90
C ASN A 488 -29.33 8.54 0.88
N GLY A 489 -28.01 8.56 1.12
CA GLY A 489 -26.99 8.01 0.22
C GLY A 489 -26.33 9.02 -0.74
N ASP A 490 -26.82 10.26 -0.81
CA ASP A 490 -26.15 11.32 -1.58
C ASP A 490 -24.86 11.76 -0.90
N VAL A 491 -23.88 12.22 -1.68
CA VAL A 491 -22.64 12.83 -1.19
C VAL A 491 -22.52 14.24 -1.73
N LEU A 492 -22.28 15.20 -0.85
CA LEU A 492 -22.03 16.60 -1.20
C LEU A 492 -20.53 16.90 -1.05
N LYS A 493 -19.90 17.37 -2.12
CA LYS A 493 -18.55 17.95 -2.07
C LYS A 493 -18.67 19.46 -1.87
N LEU A 494 -18.23 19.96 -0.73
CA LEU A 494 -18.31 21.37 -0.33
C LEU A 494 -16.93 22.04 -0.43
N ASP A 495 -16.87 23.25 -0.99
CA ASP A 495 -15.64 24.05 -1.04
C ASP A 495 -15.59 25.06 0.11
N LEU A 496 -14.73 24.79 1.10
CA LEU A 496 -14.57 25.64 2.28
C LEU A 496 -13.87 26.96 1.98
N GLU A 497 -13.25 27.11 0.80
CA GLU A 497 -12.72 28.39 0.29
C GLU A 497 -13.77 29.12 -0.55
N THR A 498 -14.82 29.62 0.12
CA THR A 498 -15.76 30.55 -0.52
C THR A 498 -15.59 31.96 0.02
N ALA A 499 -15.10 32.81 -0.89
CA ALA A 499 -15.02 34.27 -0.92
C ALA A 499 -15.40 35.02 0.38
N ASN A 500 -14.39 35.37 1.17
CA ASN A 500 -14.41 36.69 1.79
C ASN A 500 -14.49 37.70 0.64
N THR A 501 -15.68 38.20 0.34
CA THR A 501 -15.89 39.28 -0.63
C THR A 501 -15.18 40.58 -0.25
N ASP A 502 -14.63 40.65 0.98
CA ASP A 502 -14.08 41.87 1.54
C ASP A 502 -12.54 41.92 1.54
N THR A 503 -11.86 40.83 1.18
CA THR A 503 -10.40 40.85 1.04
C THR A 503 -9.97 40.26 -0.31
N ASN A 504 -9.23 41.06 -1.09
CA ASN A 504 -8.55 40.65 -2.33
C ASN A 504 -7.43 39.62 -2.08
N LEU A 505 -7.65 38.64 -1.22
CA LEU A 505 -6.79 37.48 -1.04
C LEU A 505 -7.14 36.48 -2.13
N HIS A 506 -6.27 36.38 -3.13
CA HIS A 506 -6.36 35.38 -4.18
C HIS A 506 -6.60 33.99 -3.57
N LYS A 507 -7.64 33.27 -4.05
CA LYS A 507 -7.86 31.85 -3.70
C LYS A 507 -6.56 31.07 -3.92
N SER A 508 -6.22 30.18 -2.98
CA SER A 508 -5.01 29.39 -3.07
C SER A 508 -5.09 28.51 -4.33
N PRO A 509 -4.10 28.52 -5.23
CA PRO A 509 -4.17 27.70 -6.44
C PRO A 509 -4.19 26.21 -6.06
N ILE A 510 -5.23 25.51 -6.51
CA ILE A 510 -5.37 24.07 -6.36
C ILE A 510 -4.59 23.39 -7.48
N LEU A 511 -3.57 22.61 -7.14
CA LEU A 511 -2.71 21.91 -8.09
C LEU A 511 -3.26 20.52 -8.43
N LEU A 512 -3.77 19.80 -7.42
CA LEU A 512 -4.31 18.46 -7.59
C LEU A 512 -5.84 18.49 -7.60
N LYS A 513 -6.46 17.90 -8.63
CA LYS A 513 -7.92 17.83 -8.80
C LYS A 513 -8.61 19.20 -8.66
N PRO A 514 -8.23 20.18 -9.50
CA PRO A 514 -8.90 21.47 -9.52
C PRO A 514 -10.39 21.29 -9.86
N LYS A 515 -11.21 22.29 -9.51
CA LYS A 515 -12.64 22.29 -9.81
C LYS A 515 -12.88 22.05 -11.30
N ILE A 516 -13.83 21.17 -11.62
CA ILE A 516 -14.19 20.87 -13.00
C ILE A 516 -15.11 22.00 -13.48
N GLN A 517 -14.70 22.71 -14.53
CA GLN A 517 -15.53 23.76 -15.13
C GLN A 517 -16.70 23.12 -15.89
N THR A 518 -17.91 23.39 -15.40
CA THR A 518 -19.16 23.01 -16.07
C THR A 518 -19.53 24.09 -17.09
N ASN A 519 -20.40 23.76 -18.05
CA ASN A 519 -20.83 24.72 -19.08
C ASN A 519 -21.75 25.81 -18.50
N VAL A 520 -22.23 25.63 -17.27
CA VAL A 520 -23.08 26.57 -16.56
C VAL A 520 -22.20 27.44 -15.65
N GLN A 521 -22.25 28.76 -15.86
CA GLN A 521 -21.41 29.70 -15.09
C GLN A 521 -21.84 29.86 -13.62
N VAL A 522 -23.05 29.39 -13.27
CA VAL A 522 -23.62 29.54 -11.92
C VAL A 522 -23.30 28.29 -11.07
N PRO A 523 -22.60 28.45 -9.93
CA PRO A 523 -22.35 27.33 -9.02
C PRO A 523 -23.61 26.94 -8.24
N ASN A 524 -23.70 25.67 -7.83
CA ASN A 524 -24.70 25.27 -6.84
C ASN A 524 -24.21 25.69 -5.44
N LEU A 525 -25.10 26.29 -4.65
CA LEU A 525 -24.79 26.78 -3.31
C LEU A 525 -25.68 26.12 -2.26
N VAL A 526 -25.11 25.88 -1.09
CA VAL A 526 -25.87 25.59 0.14
C VAL A 526 -26.22 26.88 0.88
N ARG A 527 -27.06 26.78 1.91
CA ARG A 527 -27.59 27.92 2.70
C ARG A 527 -26.53 28.94 3.15
N GLN A 528 -25.32 28.48 3.48
CA GLN A 528 -24.21 29.34 3.91
C GLN A 528 -23.44 30.00 2.76
N LYS A 529 -23.99 30.00 1.53
CA LYS A 529 -23.33 30.48 0.29
C LYS A 529 -22.03 29.76 -0.05
N ILE A 530 -21.92 28.50 0.39
CA ILE A 530 -20.78 27.63 0.12
C ILE A 530 -21.06 26.83 -1.16
N GLU A 531 -20.10 26.79 -2.06
CA GLU A 531 -20.20 26.04 -3.30
C GLU A 531 -20.23 24.53 -3.03
N ALA A 532 -21.16 23.85 -3.69
CA ALA A 532 -21.42 22.43 -3.51
C ALA A 532 -21.51 21.69 -4.85
N GLU A 533 -20.95 20.49 -4.92
CA GLU A 533 -21.11 19.55 -6.04
C GLU A 533 -21.78 18.28 -5.53
N LEU A 534 -22.72 17.74 -6.30
CA LEU A 534 -23.51 16.58 -5.94
C LEU A 534 -22.94 15.31 -6.58
N LEU A 535 -22.74 14.28 -5.76
CA LEU A 535 -22.39 12.92 -6.18
C LEU A 535 -23.54 12.00 -5.77
N ARG A 536 -24.15 11.31 -6.72
CA ARG A 536 -25.40 10.57 -6.50
C ARG A 536 -25.34 9.18 -7.12
N GLU A 537 -25.58 8.16 -6.29
CA GLU A 537 -25.74 6.76 -6.72
C GLU A 537 -26.39 5.90 -5.63
N HIS A 538 -25.90 6.00 -4.39
CA HIS A 538 -26.34 5.11 -3.32
C HIS A 538 -27.82 5.33 -2.97
N LYS A 539 -28.50 4.21 -2.65
CA LYS A 539 -29.89 4.18 -2.18
C LYS A 539 -29.98 3.96 -0.66
N HIS A 540 -28.85 3.61 -0.04
CA HIS A 540 -28.74 3.31 1.39
C HIS A 540 -27.69 4.22 2.04
N PRO A 541 -27.77 4.44 3.37
CA PRO A 541 -26.77 5.25 4.07
C PRO A 541 -25.35 4.71 3.87
N ILE A 542 -24.43 5.62 3.53
CA ILE A 542 -23.01 5.30 3.38
C ILE A 542 -22.40 5.05 4.76
N ILE A 543 -21.65 3.95 4.87
CA ILE A 543 -20.96 3.52 6.12
C ILE A 543 -19.44 3.66 6.03
N HIS A 544 -18.90 3.89 4.84
CA HIS A 544 -17.48 4.17 4.62
C HIS A 544 -17.30 5.11 3.44
N LEU A 545 -16.47 6.13 3.60
CA LEU A 545 -16.14 7.14 2.60
C LEU A 545 -14.68 7.52 2.79
N ASP A 546 -13.84 7.33 1.77
CA ASP A 546 -12.40 7.63 1.82
C ASP A 546 -11.78 7.64 0.40
N PHE A 547 -10.46 7.63 0.27
CA PHE A 547 -9.75 7.73 -1.01
C PHE A 547 -8.72 6.62 -1.21
N VAL A 548 -8.64 6.07 -2.43
CA VAL A 548 -7.65 5.04 -2.79
C VAL A 548 -6.24 5.62 -2.69
N GLY A 549 -5.37 5.02 -1.89
CA GLY A 549 -4.05 5.54 -1.59
C GLY A 549 -4.06 6.94 -0.94
N ASN A 550 -5.14 7.31 -0.25
CA ASN A 550 -5.38 8.59 0.43
C ASN A 550 -5.50 9.83 -0.49
N ILE A 551 -5.07 9.76 -1.75
CA ILE A 551 -5.14 10.87 -2.73
C ILE A 551 -5.85 10.52 -4.04
N GLY A 552 -6.05 9.23 -4.32
CA GLY A 552 -6.56 8.70 -5.58
C GLY A 552 -8.08 8.80 -5.73
N LYS A 553 -8.71 7.84 -6.41
CA LYS A 553 -10.17 7.83 -6.64
C LYS A 553 -10.91 7.80 -5.29
N MET A 554 -12.06 8.45 -5.22
CA MET A 554 -12.90 8.35 -4.01
C MET A 554 -13.56 6.98 -4.00
N ILE A 555 -13.71 6.40 -2.81
CA ILE A 555 -14.45 5.16 -2.59
C ILE A 555 -15.55 5.40 -1.57
N SER A 556 -16.75 4.91 -1.87
CA SER A 556 -17.85 4.88 -0.92
C SER A 556 -18.47 3.49 -0.85
N VAL A 557 -18.91 3.10 0.34
CA VAL A 557 -19.59 1.83 0.60
C VAL A 557 -20.84 2.07 1.43
N ASP A 558 -21.97 1.53 0.99
CA ASP A 558 -23.23 1.60 1.74
C ASP A 558 -23.53 0.35 2.57
N ARG A 559 -24.60 0.45 3.38
CA ARG A 559 -25.06 -0.67 4.23
C ARG A 559 -25.45 -1.93 3.46
N SER A 560 -25.80 -1.83 2.18
CA SER A 560 -26.18 -2.97 1.34
C SER A 560 -24.97 -3.69 0.75
N GLY A 561 -23.76 -3.13 0.89
CA GLY A 561 -22.53 -3.66 0.33
C GLY A 561 -22.28 -3.22 -1.12
N LEU A 562 -22.96 -2.16 -1.59
CA LEU A 562 -22.64 -1.50 -2.85
C LEU A 562 -21.40 -0.62 -2.64
N ILE A 563 -20.42 -0.80 -3.51
CA ILE A 563 -19.12 -0.12 -3.51
C ILE A 563 -19.06 0.73 -4.79
N CYS A 564 -18.88 2.02 -4.64
CA CYS A 564 -18.77 2.97 -5.76
C CYS A 564 -17.36 3.54 -5.80
N LEU A 565 -16.72 3.46 -6.97
CA LEU A 565 -15.45 4.14 -7.25
C LEU A 565 -15.73 5.40 -8.07
N TRP A 566 -15.32 6.54 -7.54
CA TRP A 566 -15.54 7.84 -8.16
C TRP A 566 -14.23 8.39 -8.70
N LYS A 567 -14.17 8.56 -10.02
CA LYS A 567 -13.13 9.34 -10.68
C LYS A 567 -13.65 10.76 -10.85
N TYR A 568 -12.95 11.70 -10.24
CA TYR A 568 -13.29 13.11 -10.37
C TYR A 568 -12.76 13.64 -11.70
N ASP A 569 -13.60 13.55 -12.73
CA ASP A 569 -13.29 13.88 -14.11
C ASP A 569 -14.56 14.34 -14.84
N LYS A 570 -14.43 15.19 -15.86
CA LYS A 570 -15.57 15.73 -16.62
C LYS A 570 -16.38 14.63 -17.31
N ALA A 571 -15.73 13.51 -17.65
CA ALA A 571 -16.40 12.33 -18.23
C ALA A 571 -17.42 11.68 -17.28
N GLN A 572 -17.31 11.88 -15.96
CA GLN A 572 -18.23 11.33 -14.96
C GLN A 572 -19.32 12.30 -14.54
N LEU A 573 -19.31 13.52 -15.09
CA LEU A 573 -20.39 14.48 -14.90
C LEU A 573 -21.57 14.08 -15.79
N SER A 574 -22.72 13.86 -15.18
CA SER A 574 -23.95 13.55 -15.91
C SER A 574 -24.45 14.78 -16.69
N GLY A 575 -25.36 14.55 -17.65
CA GLY A 575 -26.08 15.65 -18.33
C GLY A 575 -26.94 16.51 -17.40
N PHE A 576 -27.10 16.11 -16.14
CA PHE A 576 -27.88 16.80 -15.09
C PHE A 576 -26.98 17.47 -14.04
N ASP A 577 -25.69 17.65 -14.32
CA ASP A 577 -24.74 18.41 -13.48
C ASP A 577 -24.41 17.79 -12.10
N TRP A 578 -24.76 16.52 -11.88
CA TRP A 578 -24.22 15.69 -10.78
C TRP A 578 -23.25 14.63 -11.28
N PHE A 579 -22.34 14.19 -10.41
CA PHE A 579 -21.36 13.15 -10.71
C PHE A 579 -21.91 11.74 -10.51
N LEU A 580 -21.53 10.85 -11.41
CA LEU A 580 -21.78 9.40 -11.35
C LEU A 580 -20.48 8.66 -11.03
N PRO A 581 -20.53 7.44 -10.47
CA PRO A 581 -19.35 6.64 -10.24
C PRO A 581 -18.81 6.06 -11.56
N GLU A 582 -17.50 5.94 -11.66
CA GLU A 582 -16.83 5.31 -12.81
C GLU A 582 -17.12 3.81 -12.87
N LYS A 583 -17.12 3.15 -11.70
CA LYS A 583 -17.39 1.72 -11.57
C LYS A 583 -18.19 1.43 -10.31
N LYS A 584 -19.10 0.47 -10.44
CA LYS A 584 -19.98 0.00 -9.37
C LYS A 584 -19.70 -1.47 -9.11
N TYR A 585 -19.54 -1.83 -7.84
CA TYR A 585 -19.33 -3.21 -7.42
C TYR A 585 -20.31 -3.57 -6.32
N GLN A 586 -20.84 -4.78 -6.35
CA GLN A 586 -21.68 -5.31 -5.29
C GLN A 586 -20.95 -6.44 -4.58
N LEU A 587 -20.75 -6.32 -3.27
CA LEU A 587 -20.30 -7.47 -2.48
C LEU A 587 -21.46 -8.47 -2.36
N LYS A 588 -21.20 -9.74 -2.67
CA LYS A 588 -22.22 -10.80 -2.52
C LYS A 588 -22.55 -11.00 -1.04
N MET A 589 -23.67 -10.49 -0.56
CA MET A 589 -24.11 -10.60 0.84
C MET A 589 -24.71 -11.98 1.19
N SER A 590 -24.29 -13.03 0.49
CA SER A 590 -24.73 -14.41 0.74
C SER A 590 -23.63 -15.38 0.34
N LYS A 591 -23.60 -16.52 1.01
CA LYS A 591 -22.64 -17.59 0.72
C LYS A 591 -23.38 -18.90 0.47
N ILE A 592 -22.75 -19.78 -0.28
CA ILE A 592 -23.25 -21.15 -0.43
C ILE A 592 -22.72 -21.99 0.72
N SER A 593 -23.62 -22.58 1.50
CA SER A 593 -23.31 -23.59 2.50
C SER A 593 -23.93 -24.93 2.07
N TYR A 594 -23.59 -26.00 2.78
CA TYR A 594 -24.05 -27.34 2.48
C TYR A 594 -24.63 -27.96 3.74
N VAL A 595 -25.88 -28.41 3.65
CA VAL A 595 -26.63 -29.02 4.76
C VAL A 595 -26.83 -30.51 4.47
N PRO A 596 -26.75 -31.40 5.48
CA PRO A 596 -27.07 -32.82 5.32
C PRO A 596 -28.46 -33.02 4.69
N SER A 597 -28.53 -33.79 3.59
CA SER A 597 -29.81 -34.16 2.96
C SER A 597 -30.66 -35.00 3.93
N PRO A 598 -31.94 -34.66 4.16
CA PRO A 598 -32.81 -35.42 5.08
C PRO A 598 -33.02 -36.87 4.64
N GLU A 599 -32.99 -37.14 3.34
CA GLU A 599 -33.12 -38.49 2.75
C GLU A 599 -31.78 -39.26 2.68
N GLY A 600 -30.66 -38.62 3.02
CA GLY A 600 -29.34 -39.21 2.91
C GLY A 600 -29.07 -40.26 3.98
N ARG A 601 -28.68 -41.48 3.60
CA ARG A 601 -28.12 -42.48 4.52
C ARG A 601 -26.60 -42.41 4.52
N TYR A 602 -25.97 -42.51 5.69
CA TYR A 602 -24.51 -42.62 5.80
C TYR A 602 -24.02 -43.93 5.18
N LYS A 603 -23.08 -43.84 4.23
CA LYS A 603 -22.29 -45.00 3.81
C LYS A 603 -20.99 -45.01 4.61
N VAL A 604 -20.92 -45.90 5.60
CA VAL A 604 -19.73 -46.09 6.44
C VAL A 604 -18.74 -46.96 5.67
N LEU A 605 -17.58 -46.40 5.33
CA LEU A 605 -16.52 -47.10 4.63
C LEU A 605 -15.49 -47.69 5.61
N PHE A 606 -15.27 -47.02 6.74
CA PHE A 606 -14.40 -47.52 7.82
C PHE A 606 -14.83 -46.95 9.18
N THR A 607 -14.67 -47.74 10.25
CA THR A 607 -14.85 -47.31 11.64
C THR A 607 -14.05 -48.19 12.59
N ASP A 608 -13.34 -47.58 13.53
CA ASP A 608 -12.65 -48.28 14.62
C ASP A 608 -13.64 -48.88 15.64
N ARG A 609 -14.89 -48.40 15.69
CA ARG A 609 -15.93 -48.85 16.63
C ARG A 609 -16.76 -50.03 16.10
N LYS A 610 -16.11 -51.07 15.54
CA LYS A 610 -16.80 -52.36 15.33
C LYS A 610 -16.94 -53.05 16.71
N GLY A 611 -18.04 -53.77 16.94
CA GLY A 611 -18.36 -54.40 18.23
C GLY A 611 -17.24 -55.29 18.79
N ARG A 612 -17.34 -55.66 20.08
CA ARG A 612 -16.34 -56.39 20.91
C ARG A 612 -15.69 -57.65 20.29
N THR A 613 -16.09 -58.10 19.10
CA THR A 613 -15.68 -59.33 18.42
C THR A 613 -14.69 -59.13 17.25
N ALA A 614 -14.24 -57.91 16.94
CA ALA A 614 -13.33 -57.68 15.81
C ALA A 614 -11.84 -57.81 16.18
N HIS A 615 -11.09 -58.70 15.48
CA HIS A 615 -9.63 -58.84 15.64
C HIS A 615 -8.88 -57.55 15.28
N GLN A 616 -8.02 -57.06 16.18
CA GLN A 616 -7.24 -55.82 16.02
C GLN A 616 -6.40 -55.79 14.72
N GLY A 617 -5.87 -56.93 14.27
CA GLY A 617 -5.12 -57.03 13.01
C GLY A 617 -5.96 -56.72 11.77
N LYS A 618 -7.22 -57.15 11.75
CA LYS A 618 -8.15 -56.90 10.62
C LYS A 618 -8.55 -55.41 10.55
N ILE A 619 -8.78 -54.78 11.70
CA ILE A 619 -9.04 -53.33 11.79
C ILE A 619 -7.83 -52.54 11.30
N ALA A 620 -6.61 -52.95 11.65
CA ALA A 620 -5.39 -52.28 11.18
C ALA A 620 -5.21 -52.39 9.65
N GLN A 621 -5.56 -53.53 9.05
CA GLN A 621 -5.51 -53.72 7.60
C GLN A 621 -6.59 -52.90 6.88
N GLU A 622 -7.83 -52.92 7.38
CA GLU A 622 -8.93 -52.08 6.88
C GLU A 622 -8.59 -50.59 6.98
N ARG A 623 -7.96 -50.15 8.08
CA ARG A 623 -7.48 -48.78 8.26
C ARG A 623 -6.43 -48.40 7.22
N LYS A 624 -5.44 -49.28 6.99
CA LYS A 624 -4.40 -49.05 5.96
C LYS A 624 -5.01 -48.95 4.57
N GLN A 625 -6.01 -49.78 4.26
CA GLN A 625 -6.71 -49.74 2.98
C GLN A 625 -7.49 -48.44 2.82
N ALA A 626 -8.32 -48.07 3.80
CA ALA A 626 -9.07 -46.82 3.78
C ALA A 626 -8.16 -45.58 3.68
N GLN A 627 -7.00 -45.59 4.34
CA GLN A 627 -6.00 -44.53 4.22
C GLN A 627 -5.42 -44.44 2.80
N ARG A 628 -5.11 -45.58 2.15
CA ARG A 628 -4.65 -45.58 0.75
C ARG A 628 -5.72 -45.04 -0.19
N ASP A 629 -6.97 -45.40 0.03
CA ASP A 629 -8.09 -44.93 -0.78
C ASP A 629 -8.27 -43.40 -0.65
N LEU A 630 -8.18 -42.86 0.57
CA LEU A 630 -8.18 -41.40 0.81
C LEU A 630 -7.03 -40.68 0.12
N ILE A 631 -5.82 -41.25 0.16
CA ILE A 631 -4.66 -40.68 -0.54
C ILE A 631 -4.86 -40.71 -2.06
N ARG A 632 -5.41 -41.80 -2.60
CA ARG A 632 -5.69 -41.95 -4.04
C ARG A 632 -6.75 -40.97 -4.53
N MET A 633 -7.76 -40.67 -3.70
CA MET A 633 -8.80 -39.69 -4.04
C MET A 633 -8.28 -38.25 -4.15
N ASN A 634 -7.10 -37.96 -3.57
CA ASN A 634 -6.48 -36.63 -3.58
C ASN A 634 -7.46 -35.49 -3.20
N LEU A 635 -8.24 -35.71 -2.14
CA LEU A 635 -9.24 -34.75 -1.66
C LEU A 635 -8.59 -33.38 -1.41
N SER A 636 -9.28 -32.29 -1.77
CA SER A 636 -8.85 -30.90 -1.59
C SER A 636 -8.71 -30.51 -0.11
N ASP A 637 -8.58 -29.22 0.20
CA ASP A 637 -8.64 -28.79 1.59
C ASP A 637 -10.05 -29.06 2.16
N PRO A 638 -10.18 -29.37 3.47
CA PRO A 638 -11.48 -29.61 4.09
C PRO A 638 -12.37 -28.36 3.96
N TRP A 639 -13.65 -28.58 3.72
CA TRP A 639 -14.66 -27.52 3.68
C TRP A 639 -15.07 -27.06 5.08
N HIS A 640 -15.04 -27.98 6.05
CA HIS A 640 -15.31 -27.69 7.46
C HIS A 640 -14.62 -28.71 8.36
N VAL A 641 -14.22 -28.29 9.56
CA VAL A 641 -13.60 -29.14 10.58
C VAL A 641 -14.31 -28.94 11.90
N VAL A 642 -14.81 -30.03 12.48
CA VAL A 642 -15.43 -30.03 13.81
C VAL A 642 -14.44 -30.65 14.80
N HIS A 643 -14.02 -29.85 15.78
CA HIS A 643 -13.14 -30.29 16.86
C HIS A 643 -13.98 -30.94 17.97
N GLY A 644 -13.92 -32.26 18.11
CA GLY A 644 -14.67 -33.00 19.12
C GLY A 644 -14.01 -33.03 20.49
N ALA A 645 -14.82 -33.19 21.55
CA ALA A 645 -14.34 -33.25 22.93
C ALA A 645 -13.39 -34.44 23.24
N ASN A 646 -13.43 -35.51 22.45
CA ASN A 646 -12.70 -36.76 22.70
C ASN A 646 -11.35 -36.86 21.94
N GLU A 647 -10.64 -35.75 21.75
CA GLU A 647 -9.41 -35.68 20.92
C GLU A 647 -9.59 -36.16 19.46
N LEU A 648 -10.82 -36.16 18.96
CA LEU A 648 -11.17 -36.55 17.58
C LEU A 648 -11.61 -35.32 16.81
N ASP A 649 -10.98 -35.09 15.66
CA ASP A 649 -11.34 -34.03 14.73
C ASP A 649 -12.06 -34.66 13.54
N THR A 650 -13.22 -34.10 13.19
CA THR A 650 -14.02 -34.52 12.03
C THR A 650 -13.80 -33.55 10.89
N TYR A 651 -13.17 -34.03 9.82
CA TYR A 651 -12.88 -33.29 8.60
C TYR A 651 -13.95 -33.62 7.55
N ILE A 652 -14.62 -32.59 7.04
CA ILE A 652 -15.64 -32.70 6.00
C ILE A 652 -15.04 -32.17 4.70
N TYR A 653 -14.90 -33.02 3.69
CA TYR A 653 -14.36 -32.68 2.38
C TYR A 653 -15.45 -32.64 1.32
N GLU A 654 -15.35 -31.65 0.45
CA GLU A 654 -16.12 -31.61 -0.80
C GLU A 654 -15.69 -32.72 -1.76
N PRO A 655 -16.57 -33.13 -2.70
CA PRO A 655 -16.22 -34.09 -3.73
C PRO A 655 -15.07 -33.56 -4.63
N PRO A 656 -14.25 -34.45 -5.20
CA PRO A 656 -13.23 -34.08 -6.19
C PRO A 656 -13.88 -33.34 -7.37
N GLY A 657 -13.42 -32.12 -7.65
CA GLY A 657 -14.00 -31.26 -8.70
C GLY A 657 -15.03 -30.23 -8.21
N GLY A 658 -15.29 -30.19 -6.89
CA GLY A 658 -16.16 -29.20 -6.23
C GLY A 658 -17.65 -29.57 -6.28
N ALA A 659 -18.40 -29.09 -5.28
CA ALA A 659 -19.86 -29.23 -5.29
C ALA A 659 -20.48 -28.11 -6.15
N ARG A 660 -21.06 -28.44 -7.31
CA ARG A 660 -21.57 -27.47 -8.30
C ARG A 660 -23.02 -27.05 -8.01
N ASN A 661 -23.31 -26.37 -6.89
CA ASN A 661 -24.68 -25.94 -6.54
C ASN A 661 -25.74 -27.05 -6.68
N THR A 662 -25.32 -28.32 -6.59
CA THR A 662 -26.17 -29.50 -6.68
C THR A 662 -25.94 -30.37 -5.47
N THR A 663 -26.93 -31.21 -5.16
CA THR A 663 -26.78 -32.26 -4.15
C THR A 663 -25.57 -33.12 -4.48
N SER A 664 -24.62 -33.22 -3.55
CA SER A 664 -23.31 -33.82 -3.78
C SER A 664 -22.88 -34.71 -2.62
N VAL A 665 -22.06 -35.73 -2.89
CA VAL A 665 -21.55 -36.64 -1.86
C VAL A 665 -20.29 -36.05 -1.24
N PHE A 666 -20.31 -35.79 0.05
CA PHE A 666 -19.17 -35.30 0.82
C PHE A 666 -18.47 -36.46 1.53
N HIS A 667 -17.17 -36.30 1.76
CA HIS A 667 -16.34 -37.27 2.46
C HIS A 667 -16.09 -36.79 3.89
N ILE A 668 -16.54 -37.57 4.87
CA ILE A 668 -16.41 -37.27 6.30
C ILE A 668 -15.33 -38.18 6.88
N VAL A 669 -14.22 -37.60 7.29
CA VAL A 669 -13.03 -38.31 7.79
C VAL A 669 -12.78 -37.89 9.23
N VAL A 670 -12.78 -38.84 10.17
CA VAL A 670 -12.52 -38.57 11.58
C VAL A 670 -11.12 -39.06 11.93
N ARG A 671 -10.29 -38.20 12.51
CA ARG A 671 -8.92 -38.52 12.91
C ARG A 671 -8.64 -38.13 14.35
N HIS A 672 -7.70 -38.83 14.97
CA HIS A 672 -7.14 -38.44 16.27
C HIS A 672 -6.27 -37.19 16.13
N ARG A 673 -6.51 -36.17 16.97
CA ARG A 673 -5.83 -34.86 16.88
C ARG A 673 -4.31 -34.96 17.02
N LYS A 674 -3.83 -35.79 17.95
CA LYS A 674 -2.39 -35.96 18.25
C LYS A 674 -1.68 -36.86 17.25
N THR A 675 -2.24 -38.04 16.98
CA THR A 675 -1.58 -39.07 16.14
C THR A 675 -1.93 -38.95 14.66
N GLN A 676 -2.92 -38.12 14.30
CA GLN A 676 -3.49 -38.01 12.95
C GLN A 676 -3.99 -39.35 12.39
N GLN A 677 -4.20 -40.34 13.26
CA GLN A 677 -4.64 -41.67 12.89
C GLN A 677 -6.12 -41.68 12.52
N LEU A 678 -6.46 -42.38 11.43
CA LEU A 678 -7.84 -42.52 10.96
C LEU A 678 -8.67 -43.35 11.95
N SER A 679 -9.75 -42.76 12.44
CA SER A 679 -10.72 -43.40 13.33
C SER A 679 -12.00 -43.83 12.59
N SER A 680 -12.52 -42.99 11.70
CA SER A 680 -13.65 -43.39 10.84
C SER A 680 -13.64 -42.64 9.50
N TYR A 681 -14.22 -43.28 8.48
CA TYR A 681 -14.42 -42.69 7.18
C TYR A 681 -15.83 -43.02 6.68
N LYS A 682 -16.62 -41.98 6.37
CA LYS A 682 -18.01 -42.06 5.94
C LYS A 682 -18.24 -41.13 4.75
N THR A 683 -19.28 -41.41 3.99
CA THR A 683 -19.77 -40.51 2.94
C THR A 683 -21.24 -40.17 3.18
N PHE A 684 -21.63 -38.94 2.86
CA PHE A 684 -22.99 -38.44 3.10
C PHE A 684 -23.40 -37.44 2.01
N LEU A 685 -24.69 -37.39 1.68
CA LEU A 685 -25.25 -36.46 0.70
C LEU A 685 -25.55 -35.12 1.35
N PHE A 686 -25.03 -34.04 0.77
CA PHE A 686 -25.32 -32.68 1.20
C PHE A 686 -26.04 -31.91 0.10
N GLN A 687 -27.01 -31.08 0.50
CA GLN A 687 -27.74 -30.16 -0.37
C GLN A 687 -27.20 -28.73 -0.20
N PRO A 688 -27.03 -27.96 -1.28
CA PRO A 688 -26.61 -26.57 -1.21
C PRO A 688 -27.72 -25.69 -0.65
N VAL A 689 -27.37 -24.82 0.29
CA VAL A 689 -28.27 -23.81 0.88
C VAL A 689 -27.60 -22.45 0.77
N GLN A 690 -28.33 -21.46 0.28
CA GLN A 690 -27.84 -20.09 0.22
C GLN A 690 -28.08 -19.39 1.57
N VAL A 691 -27.01 -19.19 2.31
CA VAL A 691 -27.04 -18.53 3.62
C VAL A 691 -26.86 -17.03 3.42
N LYS A 692 -27.88 -16.24 3.75
CA LYS A 692 -27.81 -14.78 3.70
C LYS A 692 -27.01 -14.24 4.89
N CYS A 693 -26.22 -13.20 4.63
CA CYS A 693 -25.54 -12.45 5.67
C CYS A 693 -26.58 -11.75 6.54
N SER A 694 -26.47 -11.88 7.87
CA SER A 694 -27.35 -11.19 8.81
C SER A 694 -27.06 -9.70 8.81
N ARG A 695 -25.78 -9.31 8.81
CA ARG A 695 -25.36 -7.90 8.91
C ARG A 695 -23.93 -7.68 8.43
N LEU A 696 -23.70 -6.57 7.72
CA LEU A 696 -22.37 -6.01 7.49
C LEU A 696 -21.93 -5.23 8.74
N LEU A 697 -20.97 -5.76 9.49
CA LEU A 697 -20.59 -5.18 10.79
C LEU A 697 -19.62 -4.01 10.62
N VAL A 698 -18.55 -4.21 9.85
CA VAL A 698 -17.45 -3.25 9.73
C VAL A 698 -16.92 -3.23 8.30
N VAL A 699 -16.67 -2.02 7.82
CA VAL A 699 -15.88 -1.74 6.63
C VAL A 699 -14.77 -0.77 7.04
N LYS A 700 -13.52 -1.16 6.87
CA LYS A 700 -12.35 -0.36 7.27
C LYS A 700 -11.29 -0.39 6.18
N GLN A 701 -10.87 0.80 5.76
CA GLN A 701 -9.71 0.95 4.89
C GLN A 701 -8.44 0.88 5.72
N THR A 702 -7.40 0.30 5.13
CA THR A 702 -6.07 0.28 5.74
C THR A 702 -5.46 1.68 5.72
N PRO A 703 -4.59 2.05 6.68
CA PRO A 703 -3.99 3.40 6.72
C PRO A 703 -3.20 3.77 5.46
N SER A 704 -2.69 2.77 4.73
CA SER A 704 -2.04 2.96 3.42
C SER A 704 -3.00 3.35 2.30
N GLY A 705 -4.32 3.25 2.54
CA GLY A 705 -5.36 3.54 1.57
C GLY A 705 -5.52 2.48 0.47
N ASN A 706 -4.82 1.34 0.56
CA ASN A 706 -4.74 0.37 -0.54
C ASN A 706 -5.72 -0.80 -0.42
N ASN A 707 -6.11 -1.19 0.79
CA ASN A 707 -7.00 -2.32 1.00
C ASN A 707 -8.25 -1.92 1.80
N LEU A 708 -9.34 -2.65 1.59
CA LEU A 708 -10.59 -2.51 2.30
C LEU A 708 -10.97 -3.83 2.97
N VAL A 709 -11.16 -3.81 4.29
CA VAL A 709 -11.51 -4.97 5.09
C VAL A 709 -13.01 -4.99 5.33
N PHE A 710 -13.67 -6.10 4.96
CA PHE A 710 -15.08 -6.36 5.21
C PHE A 710 -15.25 -7.43 6.28
N ILE A 711 -16.17 -7.20 7.22
CA ILE A 711 -16.51 -8.18 8.26
C ILE A 711 -18.02 -8.44 8.22
N LEU A 712 -18.38 -9.67 7.85
CA LEU A 712 -19.74 -10.13 7.62
C LEU A 712 -20.20 -11.07 8.73
N LEU A 713 -21.42 -10.89 9.24
CA LEU A 713 -22.03 -11.78 10.24
C LEU A 713 -22.94 -12.80 9.56
N PHE A 714 -22.66 -14.09 9.77
CA PHE A 714 -23.49 -15.18 9.27
C PHE A 714 -24.20 -15.94 10.39
N PRO A 715 -25.47 -16.34 10.18
CA PRO A 715 -26.20 -17.17 11.13
C PRO A 715 -25.67 -18.61 11.15
N ALA A 716 -26.10 -19.35 12.16
CA ALA A 716 -25.85 -20.79 12.27
C ALA A 716 -26.56 -21.55 11.15
N GLU A 717 -25.84 -22.42 10.45
CA GLU A 717 -26.41 -23.29 9.41
C GLU A 717 -25.63 -24.61 9.41
N SER A 718 -26.25 -25.66 9.93
CA SER A 718 -25.59 -26.94 10.23
C SER A 718 -24.95 -27.54 8.97
N PRO A 719 -23.67 -27.90 9.02
CA PRO A 719 -22.83 -28.14 10.20
C PRO A 719 -22.03 -26.92 10.71
N LYS A 720 -22.14 -25.74 10.09
CA LYS A 720 -21.39 -24.54 10.49
C LYS A 720 -22.10 -23.80 11.63
N SER A 721 -21.34 -23.50 12.68
CA SER A 721 -21.69 -22.54 13.73
C SER A 721 -21.95 -21.15 13.14
N PRO A 722 -22.64 -20.26 13.88
CA PRO A 722 -22.63 -18.85 13.51
C PRO A 722 -21.17 -18.35 13.56
N HIS A 723 -20.80 -17.46 12.65
CA HIS A 723 -19.41 -17.02 12.50
C HIS A 723 -19.34 -15.65 11.81
N LEU A 724 -18.19 -15.01 11.99
CA LEU A 724 -17.79 -13.81 11.28
C LEU A 724 -16.89 -14.19 10.11
N THR A 725 -17.16 -13.67 8.92
CA THR A 725 -16.26 -13.82 7.77
C THR A 725 -15.54 -12.50 7.52
N ILE A 726 -14.20 -12.55 7.53
CA ILE A 726 -13.32 -11.42 7.23
C ILE A 726 -12.79 -11.59 5.81
N LEU A 727 -12.93 -10.53 5.01
CA LEU A 727 -12.47 -10.45 3.63
C LEU A 727 -11.62 -9.19 3.44
N VAL A 728 -10.60 -9.27 2.60
CA VAL A 728 -9.73 -8.13 2.28
C VAL A 728 -9.78 -7.89 0.77
N LEU A 729 -10.21 -6.70 0.37
CA LEU A 729 -10.31 -6.26 -1.02
C LEU A 729 -9.15 -5.31 -1.33
N ASP A 730 -8.38 -5.59 -2.38
CA ASP A 730 -7.40 -4.65 -2.92
C ASP A 730 -8.11 -3.58 -3.76
N LEU A 731 -7.94 -2.30 -3.41
CA LEU A 731 -8.60 -1.18 -4.07
C LEU A 731 -7.97 -0.80 -5.41
N GLN A 732 -6.72 -1.20 -5.67
CA GLN A 732 -6.07 -0.94 -6.95
C GLN A 732 -6.57 -1.91 -8.03
N THR A 733 -6.67 -3.20 -7.68
CA THR A 733 -7.12 -4.25 -8.62
C THR A 733 -8.60 -4.58 -8.53
N MET A 734 -9.28 -4.16 -7.45
CA MET A 734 -10.65 -4.53 -7.09
C MET A 734 -10.85 -6.05 -7.00
N LYS A 735 -9.79 -6.78 -6.61
CA LYS A 735 -9.81 -8.22 -6.38
C LYS A 735 -9.63 -8.52 -4.90
N LEU A 736 -10.31 -9.57 -4.44
CA LEU A 736 -10.11 -10.06 -3.08
C LEU A 736 -8.74 -10.72 -2.96
N HIS A 737 -8.02 -10.40 -1.88
CA HIS A 737 -6.86 -11.17 -1.47
C HIS A 737 -7.26 -12.61 -1.20
N ASN A 738 -6.31 -13.54 -1.31
CA ASN A 738 -6.54 -14.95 -1.01
C ASN A 738 -6.60 -15.23 0.51
N ILE A 739 -7.30 -14.37 1.24
CA ILE A 739 -7.39 -14.34 2.69
C ILE A 739 -8.86 -14.23 3.02
N ARG A 740 -9.40 -15.36 3.50
CA ARG A 740 -10.71 -15.44 4.12
C ARG A 740 -10.51 -16.05 5.49
N LYS A 741 -10.98 -15.37 6.52
CA LYS A 741 -10.98 -15.90 7.89
C LYS A 741 -12.41 -16.03 8.36
N ASP A 742 -12.79 -17.23 8.76
CA ASP A 742 -14.08 -17.48 9.41
C ASP A 742 -13.81 -17.64 10.92
N LEU A 743 -14.36 -16.74 11.75
CA LEU A 743 -14.24 -16.78 13.21
C LEU A 743 -15.55 -17.31 13.81
N ASP A 744 -15.51 -18.51 14.37
CA ASP A 744 -16.68 -19.09 15.04
C ASP A 744 -17.10 -18.28 16.27
N ILE A 745 -18.41 -18.05 16.39
CA ILE A 745 -19.05 -17.36 17.53
C ILE A 745 -20.16 -18.24 18.11
N THR A 746 -20.58 -17.94 19.34
CA THR A 746 -21.75 -18.61 19.92
C THR A 746 -23.06 -18.05 19.37
N VAL A 747 -24.17 -18.77 19.54
CA VAL A 747 -25.51 -18.29 19.15
C VAL A 747 -25.88 -17.02 19.92
N GLU A 748 -25.59 -16.98 21.23
CA GLU A 748 -25.78 -15.79 22.06
C GLU A 748 -24.95 -14.58 21.58
N GLU A 749 -23.71 -14.83 21.14
CA GLU A 749 -22.86 -13.79 20.55
C GLU A 749 -23.42 -13.30 19.22
N HIS A 750 -24.00 -14.17 18.39
CA HIS A 750 -24.64 -13.79 17.14
C HIS A 750 -25.87 -12.90 17.38
N ASP A 751 -26.75 -13.28 18.31
CA ASP A 751 -27.95 -12.52 18.64
C ASP A 751 -27.59 -11.13 19.20
N THR A 752 -26.64 -11.08 20.14
CA THR A 752 -26.16 -9.80 20.70
C THR A 752 -25.48 -8.90 19.67
N LEU A 753 -24.78 -9.44 18.67
CA LEU A 753 -24.19 -8.67 17.57
C LEU A 753 -25.24 -8.12 16.59
N ASN A 754 -26.36 -8.81 16.43
CA ASN A 754 -27.46 -8.30 15.61
C ASN A 754 -28.13 -7.10 16.27
N GLU A 755 -28.37 -7.18 17.59
CA GLU A 755 -29.09 -6.15 18.35
C GLU A 755 -28.18 -4.96 18.73
N VAL A 756 -27.00 -5.24 19.27
CA VAL A 756 -26.11 -4.24 19.88
C VAL A 756 -24.74 -4.23 19.21
N LYS A 757 -24.11 -3.06 19.11
CA LYS A 757 -22.76 -2.90 18.56
C LYS A 757 -21.69 -3.33 19.59
N VAL A 758 -21.54 -4.63 19.83
CA VAL A 758 -20.52 -5.24 20.73
C VAL A 758 -19.26 -5.71 20.00
N PHE A 759 -19.05 -5.21 18.78
CA PHE A 759 -17.92 -5.55 17.92
C PHE A 759 -17.25 -4.29 17.38
N SER A 760 -15.91 -4.29 17.41
CA SER A 760 -15.09 -3.27 16.80
C SER A 760 -13.87 -3.90 16.14
N ALA A 761 -13.42 -3.29 15.05
CA ALA A 761 -12.18 -3.64 14.42
C ALA A 761 -11.49 -2.40 13.83
N ASP A 762 -10.16 -2.41 13.88
CA ASP A 762 -9.32 -1.36 13.29
C ASP A 762 -8.00 -1.94 12.78
N VAL A 763 -7.40 -1.27 11.80
CA VAL A 763 -6.21 -1.77 11.09
C VAL A 763 -5.00 -0.88 11.36
N THR A 764 -3.89 -1.50 11.75
CA THR A 764 -2.62 -0.80 11.97
C THR A 764 -1.98 -0.31 10.68
N GLN A 765 -1.07 0.64 10.78
CA GLN A 765 -0.08 0.88 9.73
C GLN A 765 0.78 -0.37 9.48
N THR A 766 1.48 -0.38 8.34
CA THR A 766 2.41 -1.45 8.00
C THR A 766 3.52 -1.55 9.03
N TYR A 767 3.67 -2.71 9.65
CA TYR A 767 4.74 -2.93 10.62
C TYR A 767 6.02 -3.37 9.89
N GLY A 768 7.02 -2.48 9.87
CA GLY A 768 8.19 -2.57 8.98
C GLY A 768 8.88 -3.95 8.91
N PRO A 769 9.29 -4.56 10.03
CA PRO A 769 9.98 -5.85 10.04
C PRO A 769 9.20 -7.00 9.40
N THR A 770 7.88 -6.98 9.56
CA THR A 770 6.99 -8.03 9.03
C THR A 770 6.41 -7.68 7.67
N GLY A 771 6.36 -6.40 7.32
CA GLY A 771 5.69 -5.90 6.11
C GLY A 771 4.16 -6.11 6.10
N SER A 772 3.56 -6.50 7.23
CA SER A 772 2.11 -6.72 7.33
C SER A 772 1.42 -5.55 8.02
N GLU A 773 0.19 -5.28 7.58
CA GLU A 773 -0.82 -4.57 8.35
C GLU A 773 -1.54 -5.58 9.26
N TYR A 774 -2.05 -5.14 10.40
CA TYR A 774 -2.69 -6.01 11.38
C TYR A 774 -4.08 -5.53 11.74
N LEU A 775 -5.02 -6.45 11.79
CA LEU A 775 -6.41 -6.20 12.16
C LEU A 775 -6.61 -6.54 13.63
N PHE A 776 -6.79 -5.52 14.47
CA PHE A 776 -7.24 -5.69 15.84
C PHE A 776 -8.75 -5.82 15.88
N ILE A 777 -9.24 -6.80 16.65
CA ILE A 777 -10.67 -7.12 16.76
C ILE A 777 -11.03 -7.23 18.24
N THR A 778 -12.07 -6.52 18.65
CA THR A 778 -12.77 -6.75 19.91
C THR A 778 -14.12 -7.39 19.67
N LEU A 779 -14.35 -8.54 20.32
CA LEU A 779 -15.60 -9.29 20.29
C LEU A 779 -15.99 -9.66 21.72
N ASN A 780 -17.10 -9.09 22.23
CA ASN A 780 -17.64 -9.44 23.55
C ASN A 780 -16.58 -9.36 24.69
N GLY A 781 -15.75 -8.31 24.66
CA GLY A 781 -14.65 -8.11 25.63
C GLY A 781 -13.39 -8.96 25.38
N ARG A 782 -13.29 -9.68 24.25
CA ARG A 782 -12.09 -10.41 23.85
C ARG A 782 -11.34 -9.65 22.76
N LEU A 783 -10.07 -9.34 23.00
CA LEU A 783 -9.13 -8.76 22.04
C LEU A 783 -8.38 -9.87 21.31
N SER A 784 -8.32 -9.76 19.99
CA SER A 784 -7.53 -10.61 19.10
C SER A 784 -6.87 -9.76 18.01
N CYS A 785 -5.76 -10.22 17.47
CA CYS A 785 -5.09 -9.56 16.35
C CYS A 785 -4.74 -10.56 15.25
N MET A 786 -5.00 -10.20 14.00
CA MET A 786 -4.76 -11.04 12.83
C MET A 786 -3.87 -10.31 11.81
N SER A 787 -2.94 -11.05 11.20
CA SER A 787 -2.13 -10.56 10.07
C SER A 787 -2.97 -10.46 8.80
N LEU A 788 -2.91 -9.32 8.11
CA LEU A 788 -3.54 -9.15 6.80
C LEU A 788 -2.73 -9.74 5.64
N ASN A 789 -1.52 -10.25 5.87
CA ASN A 789 -0.73 -10.98 4.86
C ASN A 789 -1.03 -12.48 4.88
N THR A 790 -1.11 -13.08 6.07
CA THR A 790 -1.29 -14.54 6.24
C THR A 790 -2.70 -14.94 6.64
N GLY A 791 -3.46 -14.05 7.27
CA GLY A 791 -4.70 -14.40 7.98
C GLY A 791 -4.47 -15.17 9.28
N ALA A 792 -3.21 -15.29 9.72
CA ALA A 792 -2.86 -15.96 10.97
C ALA A 792 -3.19 -15.08 12.18
N LEU A 793 -3.63 -15.71 13.26
CA LEU A 793 -3.85 -15.05 14.54
C LEU A 793 -2.49 -14.82 15.21
N THR A 794 -2.13 -13.56 15.48
CA THR A 794 -0.82 -13.18 16.03
C THR A 794 -0.89 -12.76 17.50
N LEU A 795 -2.04 -12.29 17.98
CA LEU A 795 -2.26 -11.93 19.38
C LEU A 795 -3.58 -12.50 19.91
N CYS A 796 -3.56 -13.01 21.15
CA CYS A 796 -4.77 -13.34 21.89
C CYS A 796 -4.66 -12.97 23.38
N LEU A 797 -5.80 -12.67 24.00
CA LEU A 797 -5.92 -12.59 25.45
C LEU A 797 -6.14 -13.99 26.04
N ASP A 798 -5.21 -14.43 26.90
CA ASP A 798 -5.30 -15.74 27.55
C ASP A 798 -4.83 -15.71 29.02
N SER A 799 -5.23 -16.71 29.79
CA SER A 799 -4.72 -16.92 31.15
C SER A 799 -3.37 -17.61 31.08
N LEU A 800 -2.30 -16.91 31.46
CA LEU A 800 -0.94 -17.47 31.44
C LEU A 800 -0.77 -18.73 32.31
N LYS A 801 -1.61 -18.89 33.36
CA LYS A 801 -1.55 -20.05 34.28
C LYS A 801 -2.20 -21.31 33.71
N LYS A 802 -3.19 -21.17 32.81
CA LYS A 802 -3.91 -22.27 32.15
C LYS A 802 -4.22 -21.86 30.71
N PRO A 803 -3.21 -21.89 29.82
CA PRO A 803 -3.41 -21.46 28.45
C PRO A 803 -4.38 -22.39 27.71
N GLN A 804 -5.28 -21.82 26.93
CA GLN A 804 -6.15 -22.56 26.03
C GLN A 804 -5.36 -22.97 24.78
N GLY A 805 -4.94 -24.23 24.74
CA GLY A 805 -4.31 -24.83 23.56
C GLY A 805 -2.88 -24.36 23.26
N LYS A 806 -2.37 -24.77 22.09
CA LYS A 806 -1.06 -24.35 21.57
C LYS A 806 -1.25 -23.10 20.72
N PHE A 807 -0.65 -21.98 21.12
CA PHE A 807 -0.65 -20.72 20.38
C PHE A 807 0.80 -20.20 20.33
N SER A 808 1.26 -19.86 19.13
CA SER A 808 2.66 -19.49 18.85
C SER A 808 2.92 -17.99 18.81
N GLY A 809 1.87 -17.15 18.84
CA GLY A 809 1.98 -15.69 18.84
C GLY A 809 2.06 -15.09 20.24
N LEU A 810 1.73 -13.79 20.36
CA LEU A 810 1.75 -13.05 21.61
C LEU A 810 0.53 -13.35 22.50
N ARG A 811 0.78 -13.81 23.73
CA ARG A 811 -0.26 -13.98 24.75
C ARG A 811 -0.26 -12.81 25.73
N VAL A 812 -1.34 -12.03 25.72
CA VAL A 812 -1.54 -10.97 26.72
C VAL A 812 -2.33 -11.54 27.88
N ASN A 813 -1.86 -11.29 29.10
CA ASN A 813 -2.52 -11.78 30.31
C ASN A 813 -3.88 -11.08 30.50
N LYS A 814 -4.97 -11.86 30.58
CA LYS A 814 -6.33 -11.36 30.86
C LYS A 814 -6.42 -10.49 32.12
N LYS A 815 -5.54 -10.67 33.11
CA LYS A 815 -5.52 -9.83 34.32
C LYS A 815 -4.96 -8.43 34.09
N LEU A 816 -4.06 -8.27 33.12
CA LEU A 816 -3.46 -6.97 32.79
C LEU A 816 -4.43 -6.12 31.96
N LEU A 817 -5.34 -6.78 31.23
CA LEU A 817 -6.29 -6.11 30.35
C LEU A 817 -7.68 -6.72 30.49
N THR A 818 -8.47 -6.13 31.38
CA THR A 818 -9.88 -6.48 31.58
C THR A 818 -10.74 -5.57 30.71
N LEU A 819 -11.44 -6.15 29.73
CA LEU A 819 -12.32 -5.42 28.82
C LEU A 819 -13.78 -5.82 29.10
N THR A 820 -14.67 -4.84 29.19
CA THR A 820 -16.11 -5.05 29.12
C THR A 820 -16.55 -5.39 27.70
N LYS A 821 -17.81 -5.80 27.53
CA LYS A 821 -18.38 -6.24 26.25
C LYS A 821 -18.47 -5.13 25.19
N TYR A 822 -18.47 -3.86 25.60
CA TYR A 822 -18.73 -2.70 24.75
C TYR A 822 -17.48 -1.97 24.28
N TYR A 823 -16.29 -2.39 24.75
CA TYR A 823 -15.03 -1.78 24.33
C TYR A 823 -14.83 -1.87 22.82
N GLN A 824 -14.61 -0.71 22.23
CA GLN A 824 -14.14 -0.53 20.87
C GLN A 824 -12.63 -0.50 20.83
N VAL A 825 -12.06 -0.68 19.65
CA VAL A 825 -10.62 -0.66 19.42
C VAL A 825 -10.25 0.30 18.29
N ALA A 826 -9.19 1.07 18.50
CA ALA A 826 -8.48 1.85 17.51
C ALA A 826 -6.98 1.52 17.57
N SER A 827 -6.26 1.76 16.49
CA SER A 827 -4.84 1.42 16.38
C SER A 827 -3.97 2.60 15.97
N ILE A 828 -2.77 2.68 16.56
CA ILE A 828 -1.77 3.69 16.25
C ILE A 828 -0.40 3.02 16.15
N GLY A 829 0.41 3.41 15.17
CA GLY A 829 1.81 3.06 15.11
C GLY A 829 2.66 4.33 15.17
N ASN A 830 3.55 4.43 16.15
CA ASN A 830 4.53 5.52 16.20
C ASN A 830 5.78 5.08 16.96
N PHE A 831 6.94 5.65 16.61
CA PHE A 831 8.25 5.37 17.23
C PHE A 831 8.58 3.87 17.37
N GLY A 832 8.26 3.06 16.35
CA GLY A 832 8.53 1.62 16.37
C GLY A 832 7.60 0.78 17.24
N ALA A 833 6.64 1.38 17.94
CA ALA A 833 5.68 0.67 18.80
C ALA A 833 4.27 0.65 18.18
N LEU A 834 3.59 -0.48 18.34
CA LEU A 834 2.17 -0.63 17.99
C LEU A 834 1.32 -0.38 19.23
N HIS A 835 0.27 0.44 19.09
CA HIS A 835 -0.66 0.76 20.15
C HIS A 835 -2.06 0.31 19.74
N ALA A 836 -2.72 -0.48 20.59
CA ALA A 836 -4.15 -0.73 20.53
C ALA A 836 -4.82 0.08 21.64
N ILE A 837 -5.79 0.92 21.28
CA ILE A 837 -6.49 1.82 22.18
C ILE A 837 -7.91 1.30 22.34
N MET A 838 -8.27 0.96 23.57
CA MET A 838 -9.58 0.46 23.93
C MET A 838 -10.37 1.55 24.65
N PHE A 839 -11.59 1.79 24.19
CA PHE A 839 -12.47 2.83 24.70
C PHE A 839 -13.94 2.40 24.66
N ASP A 840 -14.78 3.01 25.49
CA ASP A 840 -16.21 2.71 25.58
C ASP A 840 -17.03 3.99 25.79
N ARG A 841 -18.30 3.95 25.38
CA ARG A 841 -19.24 5.08 25.43
C ARG A 841 -19.64 5.47 26.84
N ASP A 842 -19.52 4.55 27.79
CA ASP A 842 -19.96 4.75 29.17
C ASP A 842 -18.79 4.87 30.16
N THR A 843 -17.54 4.81 29.69
CA THR A 843 -16.37 5.01 30.55
C THR A 843 -15.51 6.17 30.06
N PRO A 844 -15.23 7.18 30.91
CA PRO A 844 -14.41 8.34 30.55
C PRO A 844 -12.91 8.03 30.72
N GLN A 845 -12.45 6.92 30.14
CA GLN A 845 -11.05 6.51 30.19
C GLN A 845 -10.64 5.81 28.89
N LEU A 846 -9.37 5.98 28.52
CA LEU A 846 -8.74 5.24 27.43
C LEU A 846 -7.79 4.21 28.02
N THR A 847 -7.94 2.95 27.66
CA THR A 847 -6.96 1.91 28.01
C THR A 847 -6.07 1.65 26.80
N VAL A 848 -4.77 1.85 26.93
CA VAL A 848 -3.82 1.70 25.83
C VAL A 848 -2.94 0.50 26.07
N LEU A 849 -2.94 -0.44 25.13
CA LEU A 849 -2.00 -1.55 25.03
C LEU A 849 -0.89 -1.16 24.05
N ARG A 850 0.29 -0.87 24.59
CA ARG A 850 1.52 -0.62 23.83
C ARG A 850 2.29 -1.93 23.66
N LEU A 851 2.68 -2.23 22.43
CA LEU A 851 3.50 -3.38 22.05
C LEU A 851 4.86 -2.84 21.61
N GLU A 852 5.88 -3.11 22.41
CA GLU A 852 7.26 -2.74 22.11
C GLU A 852 8.02 -3.93 21.50
N ASP A 853 8.94 -3.62 20.59
CA ASP A 853 9.81 -4.60 19.96
C ASP A 853 11.04 -4.90 20.82
N GLU A 854 11.09 -6.09 21.41
CA GLU A 854 12.27 -6.62 22.11
C GLU A 854 13.02 -7.68 21.27
N ASN A 855 12.74 -7.80 19.97
CA ASN A 855 13.46 -8.73 19.10
C ASN A 855 14.91 -8.26 18.87
N LEU A 856 15.83 -9.24 18.74
CA LEU A 856 17.21 -8.94 18.39
C LEU A 856 17.30 -8.47 16.93
N PRO A 857 18.26 -7.60 16.56
CA PRO A 857 18.41 -7.13 15.17
C PRO A 857 18.57 -8.27 14.14
N GLU A 858 19.19 -9.38 14.53
CA GLU A 858 19.31 -10.58 13.69
C GLU A 858 17.97 -11.23 13.38
N GLU A 859 17.05 -11.26 14.34
CA GLU A 859 15.71 -11.83 14.17
C GLU A 859 14.85 -10.93 13.29
N THR A 860 14.96 -9.62 13.46
CA THR A 860 14.35 -8.61 12.59
C THR A 860 14.83 -8.75 11.15
N ARG A 861 16.15 -8.96 10.93
CA ARG A 861 16.71 -9.24 9.59
C ARG A 861 16.19 -10.54 9.00
N GLN A 862 16.11 -11.60 9.80
CA GLN A 862 15.56 -12.89 9.35
C GLN A 862 14.07 -12.79 8.98
N MET A 863 13.30 -12.02 9.73
CA MET A 863 11.89 -11.77 9.44
C MET A 863 11.74 -10.99 8.14
N THR A 864 12.51 -9.91 7.98
CA THR A 864 12.52 -9.08 6.76
C THR A 864 12.91 -9.91 5.52
N LYS A 865 13.93 -10.75 5.63
CA LYS A 865 14.34 -11.65 4.55
C LYS A 865 13.26 -12.67 4.19
N ALA A 866 12.53 -13.18 5.19
CA ALA A 866 11.40 -14.08 4.94
C ALA A 866 10.26 -13.36 4.22
N TYR A 867 9.95 -12.11 4.61
CA TYR A 867 8.96 -11.28 3.91
C TYR A 867 9.32 -11.04 2.45
N GLN A 868 10.58 -10.71 2.16
CA GLN A 868 11.05 -10.52 0.78
C GLN A 868 10.95 -11.79 -0.06
N LEU A 869 11.37 -12.94 0.50
CA LEU A 869 11.30 -14.23 -0.19
C LEU A 869 9.88 -14.76 -0.36
N TRP A 870 8.97 -14.36 0.54
CA TRP A 870 7.53 -14.62 0.43
C TRP A 870 6.88 -13.87 -0.75
N GLY A 871 7.52 -12.81 -1.25
CA GLY A 871 6.98 -11.96 -2.33
C GLY A 871 6.42 -10.63 -1.85
N GLY A 872 6.73 -10.24 -0.61
CA GLY A 872 6.35 -8.96 -0.04
C GLY A 872 6.96 -7.78 -0.79
N LYS A 873 6.13 -6.77 -1.10
CA LYS A 873 6.61 -5.50 -1.69
C LYS A 873 7.11 -4.58 -0.58
N SER A 874 8.19 -3.84 -0.84
CA SER A 874 8.70 -2.85 0.10
C SER A 874 7.72 -1.68 0.24
N CYS A 875 7.13 -1.50 1.43
CA CYS A 875 6.39 -0.29 1.78
C CYS A 875 7.38 0.88 1.99
N PRO A 876 7.12 2.13 1.59
CA PRO A 876 8.00 3.26 1.90
C PRO A 876 8.30 3.39 3.40
N SER A 877 9.49 3.88 3.78
CA SER A 877 9.89 4.02 5.19
C SER A 877 8.91 4.87 6.01
N GLU A 878 8.34 5.88 5.37
CA GLU A 878 7.46 6.89 5.95
C GLU A 878 6.08 6.32 6.33
N LEU A 879 5.67 5.23 5.67
CA LEU A 879 4.39 4.55 5.90
C LEU A 879 4.53 3.35 6.86
N ARG A 880 5.73 3.14 7.42
CA ARG A 880 6.01 2.05 8.36
C ARG A 880 6.02 2.54 9.80
N VAL A 881 5.47 1.72 10.70
CA VAL A 881 5.54 1.95 12.16
C VAL A 881 6.98 1.96 12.67
N ASN A 882 7.82 1.07 12.11
CA ASN A 882 9.22 0.91 12.46
C ASN A 882 10.05 0.97 11.17
N PRO A 883 10.86 2.03 10.95
CA PRO A 883 11.78 2.06 9.83
C PRO A 883 12.80 0.94 10.02
N VAL A 884 12.90 0.06 9.03
CA VAL A 884 13.89 -1.02 9.07
C VAL A 884 15.22 -0.40 8.64
N ASP A 885 16.09 -0.06 9.60
CA ASP A 885 17.49 0.34 9.37
C ASP A 885 18.32 -0.87 8.92
N CYS A 886 17.93 -1.52 7.83
CA CYS A 886 18.77 -2.49 7.15
C CYS A 886 19.55 -1.75 6.06
N SER A 887 20.68 -1.16 6.43
CA SER A 887 21.76 -0.98 5.47
C SER A 887 22.28 -2.38 5.10
N LEU A 888 21.59 -3.05 4.17
CA LEU A 888 22.24 -4.09 3.40
C LEU A 888 23.36 -3.37 2.63
N PRO A 889 24.58 -3.90 2.58
CA PRO A 889 25.66 -3.33 1.76
C PRO A 889 25.28 -3.21 0.26
N ASP A 890 24.18 -3.86 -0.15
CA ASP A 890 23.60 -3.83 -1.50
C ASP A 890 22.27 -3.04 -1.61
N MET A 891 21.80 -2.33 -0.58
CA MET A 891 20.63 -1.44 -0.72
C MET A 891 21.03 -0.17 -1.45
N LYS A 892 20.33 0.11 -2.56
CA LYS A 892 20.49 1.36 -3.29
C LYS A 892 20.15 2.54 -2.37
N HIS A 893 20.89 3.63 -2.54
CA HIS A 893 20.74 4.89 -1.81
C HIS A 893 19.26 5.34 -1.73
N LYS A 894 18.87 6.09 -0.69
CA LYS A 894 17.50 6.62 -0.49
C LYS A 894 16.91 7.31 -1.73
N GLU A 895 17.76 7.88 -2.57
CA GLU A 895 17.42 8.46 -3.87
C GLU A 895 16.83 7.44 -4.87
N ALA A 896 17.26 6.19 -4.84
CA ALA A 896 16.72 5.12 -5.69
C ALA A 896 15.35 4.64 -5.19
N GLU A 897 15.08 4.71 -3.89
CA GLU A 897 13.75 4.44 -3.32
C GLU A 897 12.78 5.58 -3.65
N MET A 898 13.20 6.85 -3.50
CA MET A 898 12.43 8.01 -3.98
C MET A 898 12.17 7.93 -5.48
N ARG A 899 13.16 7.51 -6.28
CA ARG A 899 13.01 7.30 -7.72
C ARG A 899 11.95 6.24 -8.05
N ASN A 900 11.92 5.11 -7.34
CA ASN A 900 10.88 4.10 -7.52
C ASN A 900 9.50 4.60 -7.08
N LEU A 901 9.44 5.42 -6.02
CA LEU A 901 8.21 6.04 -5.54
C LEU A 901 7.63 6.99 -6.60
N ILE A 902 8.47 7.88 -7.16
CA ILE A 902 8.10 8.81 -8.24
C ILE A 902 7.66 8.05 -9.50
N LEU A 903 8.36 6.97 -9.86
CA LEU A 903 7.98 6.12 -10.99
C LEU A 903 6.66 5.37 -10.76
N SER A 904 6.26 5.13 -9.51
CA SER A 904 4.97 4.51 -9.16
C SER A 904 3.80 5.50 -9.07
N LEU A 905 4.10 6.80 -8.97
CA LEU A 905 3.12 7.89 -8.98
C LEU A 905 2.74 8.34 -10.40
N LEU A 906 3.55 7.96 -11.40
CA LEU A 906 3.16 8.08 -12.81
C LEU A 906 2.10 7.01 -13.11
N PRO A 907 0.99 7.35 -13.81
CA PRO A 907 -0.02 6.36 -14.16
C PRO A 907 0.64 5.22 -14.96
N PRO A 908 0.25 3.95 -14.75
CA PRO A 908 0.62 2.90 -15.67
C PRO A 908 0.04 3.29 -17.02
N ASP A 909 0.90 3.50 -18.03
CA ASP A 909 0.48 3.73 -19.41
C ASP A 909 -0.66 2.75 -19.73
N GLU A 910 -1.85 3.28 -20.02
CA GLU A 910 -2.88 2.54 -20.72
C GLU A 910 -2.21 1.88 -21.94
N GLU A 911 -2.54 0.61 -22.20
CA GLU A 911 -2.09 -0.12 -23.39
C GLU A 911 -2.62 0.59 -24.65
N LEU A 912 -2.00 1.69 -25.03
CA LEU A 912 -2.12 2.30 -26.33
C LEU A 912 -1.57 1.28 -27.32
N SER A 913 -2.49 0.73 -28.11
CA SER A 913 -2.19 -0.08 -29.29
C SER A 913 -0.98 0.51 -30.02
N VAL A 914 -0.03 -0.35 -30.37
CA VAL A 914 1.22 0.01 -31.09
C VAL A 914 0.92 0.88 -32.33
N LYS A 915 -0.28 0.77 -32.91
CA LYS A 915 -0.74 1.58 -34.03
C LYS A 915 -0.97 3.05 -33.69
N ASP A 916 -1.40 3.36 -32.47
CA ASP A 916 -1.68 4.74 -32.05
C ASP A 916 -0.39 5.48 -31.70
N ARG A 917 0.60 4.78 -31.12
CA ARG A 917 1.97 5.30 -30.93
C ARG A 917 2.69 5.58 -32.25
N GLU A 918 2.46 4.78 -33.29
CA GLU A 918 3.01 5.07 -34.63
C GLU A 918 2.30 6.27 -35.28
N LYS A 919 1.00 6.43 -35.05
CA LYS A 919 0.22 7.55 -35.57
C LYS A 919 0.64 8.87 -34.92
N GLU A 920 0.80 8.87 -33.60
CA GLU A 920 1.22 10.04 -32.83
C GLU A 920 2.69 10.41 -33.09
N LYS A 921 3.56 9.41 -33.30
CA LYS A 921 4.94 9.66 -33.77
C LYS A 921 4.97 10.26 -35.18
N ASN A 922 4.11 9.79 -36.09
CA ASN A 922 4.03 10.32 -37.45
C ASN A 922 3.44 11.73 -37.48
N GLU A 923 2.43 12.03 -36.66
CA GLU A 923 1.84 13.35 -36.53
C GLU A 923 2.83 14.35 -35.88
N ASN A 924 3.57 13.92 -34.85
CA ASN A 924 4.63 14.72 -34.27
C ASN A 924 5.78 14.96 -35.26
N TYR A 925 6.17 13.96 -36.05
CA TYR A 925 7.18 14.14 -37.11
C TYR A 925 6.70 15.09 -38.22
N LEU A 926 5.42 15.03 -38.61
CA LEU A 926 4.83 15.97 -39.57
C LEU A 926 4.80 17.40 -39.00
N SER A 927 4.46 17.56 -37.72
CA SER A 927 4.45 18.87 -37.07
C SER A 927 5.86 19.46 -36.95
N LEU A 928 6.87 18.62 -36.66
CA LEU A 928 8.26 19.03 -36.56
C LEU A 928 8.83 19.42 -37.93
N THR A 929 8.54 18.63 -38.96
CA THR A 929 8.97 18.95 -40.34
C THR A 929 8.28 20.19 -40.90
N GLN A 930 7.01 20.45 -40.53
CA GLN A 930 6.34 21.71 -40.86
C GLN A 930 6.96 22.91 -40.12
N LYS A 931 7.30 22.77 -38.83
CA LYS A 931 7.99 23.82 -38.05
C LYS A 931 9.39 24.12 -38.60
N VAL A 932 10.16 23.09 -38.93
CA VAL A 932 11.49 23.23 -39.54
C VAL A 932 11.39 23.87 -40.94
N ARG A 933 10.39 23.52 -41.75
CA ARG A 933 10.14 24.20 -43.03
C ARG A 933 9.75 25.67 -42.85
N LYS A 934 8.96 25.98 -41.83
CA LYS A 934 8.55 27.36 -41.53
C LYS A 934 9.73 28.20 -41.04
N GLN A 935 10.63 27.61 -40.25
CA GLN A 935 11.88 28.25 -39.84
C GLN A 935 12.86 28.43 -40.99
N ALA A 936 12.99 27.45 -41.88
CA ALA A 936 13.84 27.56 -43.07
C ALA A 936 13.32 28.63 -44.05
N LEU A 937 11.99 28.74 -44.22
CA LEU A 937 11.38 29.81 -45.03
C LEU A 937 11.49 31.20 -44.39
N LEU A 938 11.65 31.28 -43.06
CA LEU A 938 11.89 32.52 -42.32
C LEU A 938 13.37 32.91 -42.25
N SER A 939 14.29 32.00 -42.59
CA SER A 939 15.72 32.30 -42.71
C SER A 939 16.15 32.66 -44.13
N ASP A 940 15.30 32.38 -45.13
CA ASP A 940 15.50 32.73 -46.54
C ASP A 940 14.73 34.02 -46.96
N LEU A 941 14.02 34.66 -46.02
CA LEU A 941 13.44 36.00 -46.10
C LEU A 941 14.25 36.93 -45.21
#